data_AF-C1A005-F1
#
_entry.id   AF-C1A005-F1
#
_cell.length_a   1.000
_cell.length_b   1.000
_cell.length_c   1.000
_cell.angle_alpha   90.00
_cell.angle_beta   90.00
_cell.angle_gamma   90.00
#
_symmetry.space_group_name_H-M   'P 1'
#
loop_
_entity.id
_entity.type
_entity.pdbx_description
1 polymer ?
#
loop_
_entity_poly.entity_id
_entity_poly.type
_entity_poly.pdbx_seq_one_letter_code
_entity_poly.pdbx_strand_id
1 'polypeptide(L)'
;MRSWFEHTVVDTGRLPLFFLLLAFVLTFLFIRFSVRMIRAEVSWWPGNVTPGGMHIHHMVFGLMMMLVSGFAFIALADYHTPIANCVLASVFGIGSALVLDEYALVLHLRDVYWAEEGRSSIDAVFVAIAISFLFLLGVHPIGFAGEFDPYEQDRSLATLIGVVVAIVIQLGLAVITLMKGKLWTGLIGLFFTPLLLVGAIRLSRPGAPWARSRYRDKPAKMSRAVAREQRYREPMIHAKIYVQETVSGSFGSTPPTPPPLPVVDTTTPTTKVGLSRRLSDRIRWRRTRRRLRTVPVWRLPVILVVLSVVSANILVGIDGDLVSDGDVGTISEGVDAGATATLLSVIAGGMITLTGLVFTAITLAMQFGASQISVRVVPMLAQQRVMRWSIGMFLATFVFSLIIALDLALDSENSSPTISTAIALLLALASAILFIALVAKVGSILNSSRLLRWIAAQGRSATIRAYPLYEDLPSGAPKPSQPLPLPQPRESGNSESADALVIRLRHLSPDGRILLAIDLARLQRLASRWDVSVEVVPSIGEFVAQNAPLFEVRGPSLKVRPDTLMSCLIFGDTHSPVVSPGAALQSIVDIALKALSPAINDPGRAVQALDHIEDLLVLLAPRVRFDTSTSDLTLIRGQQRTWTDYVSVATDEIRHFSTNSAQVQRRLRAVFATLLEACPPDQHPPLLERVDALDAQLTREWTGALDLRLASVADPQGLGSEAGATGRIHPLIIGSSELPDERSSGQTESRSQPT
;
A
#
# COMPACT_ATOMS: atom_id res chain seq x y z
N MET A 1 46.09 -23.59 26.84
CA MET A 1 44.72 -23.31 27.32
C MET A 1 44.72 -22.32 28.48
N ARG A 2 45.46 -22.56 29.57
CA ARG A 2 45.52 -21.63 30.72
C ARG A 2 46.04 -20.23 30.37
N SER A 3 47.19 -20.12 29.69
CA SER A 3 47.74 -18.81 29.28
C SER A 3 46.86 -18.06 28.26
N TRP A 4 46.16 -18.79 27.38
CA TRP A 4 45.22 -18.18 26.44
C TRP A 4 43.99 -17.62 27.16
N PHE A 5 43.45 -18.35 28.15
CA PHE A 5 42.31 -17.91 28.94
C PHE A 5 42.66 -16.70 29.81
N GLU A 6 43.82 -16.73 30.46
CA GLU A 6 44.34 -15.60 31.24
C GLU A 6 44.50 -14.37 30.33
N HIS A 7 45.22 -14.47 29.21
CA HIS A 7 45.49 -13.30 28.33
C HIS A 7 44.33 -12.81 27.46
N THR A 8 43.41 -13.68 27.04
CA THR A 8 42.37 -13.32 26.06
C THR A 8 40.99 -13.08 26.69
N VAL A 9 40.77 -13.56 27.91
CA VAL A 9 39.45 -13.49 28.57
C VAL A 9 39.53 -12.73 29.89
N VAL A 10 40.50 -13.07 30.75
CA VAL A 10 40.65 -12.44 32.07
C VAL A 10 41.26 -11.05 31.93
N ASP A 11 42.42 -10.94 31.27
CA ASP A 11 43.19 -9.69 31.16
C ASP A 11 42.47 -8.61 30.33
N THR A 12 41.59 -9.01 29.38
CA THR A 12 40.83 -8.09 28.53
C THR A 12 39.45 -7.72 29.08
N GLY A 13 39.12 -8.10 30.33
CA GLY A 13 37.84 -7.78 30.97
C GLY A 13 36.62 -8.49 30.38
N ARG A 14 36.82 -9.56 29.59
CA ARG A 14 35.73 -10.29 28.89
C ARG A 14 35.18 -11.47 29.69
N LEU A 15 35.57 -11.58 30.95
CA LEU A 15 35.14 -12.64 31.86
C LEU A 15 33.59 -12.76 31.96
N PRO A 16 32.81 -11.67 32.07
CA PRO A 16 31.34 -11.78 32.07
C PRO A 16 30.78 -12.37 30.77
N LEU A 17 31.33 -11.99 29.61
CA LEU A 17 30.90 -12.53 28.31
C LEU A 17 31.18 -14.04 28.19
N PHE A 18 32.29 -14.51 28.76
CA PHE A 18 32.59 -15.94 28.82
C PHE A 18 31.54 -16.70 29.66
N PHE A 19 31.19 -16.19 30.84
CA PHE A 19 30.17 -16.78 31.71
C PHE A 19 28.78 -16.76 31.06
N LEU A 20 28.43 -15.68 30.35
CA LEU A 20 27.20 -15.61 29.55
C LEU A 20 27.16 -16.73 28.51
N LEU A 21 28.21 -16.87 27.70
CA LEU A 21 28.28 -17.87 26.64
C LEU A 21 28.22 -19.29 27.22
N LEU A 22 28.96 -19.55 28.29
CA LEU A 22 28.99 -20.86 28.95
C LEU A 22 27.61 -21.22 29.51
N ALA A 23 26.99 -20.31 30.27
CA ALA A 23 25.67 -20.51 30.85
C ALA A 23 24.61 -20.72 29.77
N PHE A 24 24.66 -19.91 28.70
CA PHE A 24 23.78 -20.03 27.54
C PHE A 24 23.86 -21.42 26.87
N VAL A 25 25.06 -21.90 26.56
CA VAL A 25 25.26 -23.20 25.90
C VAL A 25 24.82 -24.35 26.80
N LEU A 26 25.19 -24.33 28.08
CA LEU A 26 24.82 -25.37 29.03
C LEU A 26 23.31 -25.44 29.24
N THR A 27 22.64 -24.30 29.41
CA THR A 27 21.18 -24.25 29.55
C THR A 27 20.47 -24.73 28.30
N PHE A 28 20.91 -24.31 27.11
CA PHE A 28 20.32 -24.78 25.85
C PHE A 28 20.43 -26.29 25.69
N LEU A 29 21.61 -26.86 25.94
CA LEU A 29 21.82 -28.30 25.90
C LEU A 29 20.98 -29.04 26.94
N PHE A 30 20.87 -28.50 28.15
CA PHE A 30 20.06 -29.06 29.23
C PHE A 30 18.56 -29.11 28.86
N ILE A 31 18.01 -28.03 28.32
CA ILE A 31 16.59 -27.99 27.93
C ILE A 31 16.32 -28.92 26.74
N ARG A 32 17.22 -28.99 25.76
CA ARG A 32 17.10 -29.95 24.64
C ARG A 32 17.17 -31.39 25.11
N PHE A 33 18.05 -31.68 26.06
CA PHE A 33 18.11 -32.98 26.73
C PHE A 33 16.80 -33.27 27.46
N SER A 34 16.29 -32.32 28.25
CA SER A 34 15.00 -32.43 28.95
C SER A 34 13.84 -32.77 28.01
N VAL A 35 13.69 -32.01 26.91
CA VAL A 35 12.64 -32.26 25.89
C VAL A 35 12.79 -33.63 25.25
N ARG A 36 14.03 -34.09 25.00
CA ARG A 36 14.29 -35.42 24.46
C ARG A 36 13.89 -36.52 25.43
N MET A 37 14.19 -36.36 26.71
CA MET A 37 13.83 -37.32 27.76
C MET A 37 12.31 -37.39 27.97
N ILE A 38 11.62 -36.25 27.88
CA ILE A 38 10.15 -36.18 27.93
C ILE A 38 9.52 -36.91 26.73
N ARG A 39 10.02 -36.66 25.51
CA ARG A 39 9.54 -37.36 24.29
C ARG A 39 9.83 -38.86 24.28
N ALA A 40 10.90 -39.28 24.96
CA ALA A 40 11.27 -40.68 25.09
C ALA A 40 10.57 -41.38 26.29
N GLU A 41 9.63 -40.70 26.96
CA GLU A 41 8.81 -41.22 28.08
C GLU A 41 9.63 -41.90 29.17
N VAL A 42 10.80 -41.33 29.49
CA VAL A 42 11.73 -41.97 30.42
C VAL A 42 11.29 -41.75 31.87
N SER A 43 11.10 -42.85 32.60
CA SER A 43 10.47 -42.89 33.92
C SER A 43 11.18 -42.13 35.04
N TRP A 44 12.48 -41.81 34.90
CA TRP A 44 13.25 -41.09 35.93
C TRP A 44 13.24 -39.56 35.75
N TRP A 45 12.69 -39.03 34.66
CA TRP A 45 12.67 -37.59 34.39
C TRP A 45 11.34 -36.96 34.86
N PRO A 46 11.35 -35.80 35.55
CA PRO A 46 10.19 -35.22 36.25
C PRO A 46 9.02 -34.74 35.36
N GLY A 47 9.04 -34.99 34.05
CA GLY A 47 7.95 -34.66 33.13
C GLY A 47 7.70 -33.15 32.99
N ASN A 48 6.51 -32.78 32.52
CA ASN A 48 6.10 -31.39 32.33
C ASN A 48 5.63 -30.76 33.66
N VAL A 49 5.96 -29.48 33.86
CA VAL A 49 5.52 -28.69 35.02
C VAL A 49 4.19 -27.99 34.67
N THR A 50 3.07 -28.42 35.26
CA THR A 50 1.74 -27.80 35.06
C THR A 50 1.08 -27.46 36.40
N PRO A 51 1.31 -26.27 36.97
CA PRO A 51 0.56 -25.79 38.13
C PRO A 51 -0.86 -25.40 37.69
N GLY A 52 -1.89 -26.09 38.21
CA GLY A 52 -3.30 -25.68 38.02
C GLY A 52 -3.87 -25.81 36.59
N GLY A 53 -3.30 -26.65 35.74
CA GLY A 53 -3.79 -26.89 34.37
C GLY A 53 -3.35 -25.86 33.32
N MET A 54 -2.56 -24.84 33.71
CA MET A 54 -1.96 -23.88 32.79
C MET A 54 -0.53 -24.30 32.45
N HIS A 55 -0.23 -24.49 31.17
CA HIS A 55 1.13 -24.82 30.69
C HIS A 55 1.91 -23.52 30.47
N ILE A 56 2.84 -23.21 31.38
CA ILE A 56 3.71 -22.03 31.27
C ILE A 56 4.96 -22.44 30.48
N HIS A 57 5.13 -21.87 29.30
CA HIS A 57 6.33 -22.06 28.49
C HIS A 57 7.57 -21.54 29.23
N HIS A 58 8.68 -22.27 29.18
CA HIS A 58 9.94 -21.89 29.86
C HIS A 58 10.51 -20.55 29.39
N MET A 59 10.09 -20.07 28.22
CA MET A 59 10.40 -18.72 27.73
C MET A 59 9.97 -17.61 28.71
N VAL A 60 8.90 -17.80 29.50
CA VAL A 60 8.41 -16.79 30.45
C VAL A 60 9.41 -16.59 31.58
N PHE A 61 9.98 -17.68 32.10
CA PHE A 61 11.06 -17.60 33.09
C PHE A 61 12.31 -16.98 32.48
N GLY A 62 12.62 -17.30 31.23
CA GLY A 62 13.74 -16.70 30.51
C GLY A 62 13.61 -15.18 30.35
N LEU A 63 12.42 -14.69 30.00
CA LEU A 63 12.09 -13.26 29.94
C LEU A 63 12.32 -12.55 31.28
N MET A 64 11.85 -13.14 32.38
CA MET A 64 12.05 -12.59 33.73
C MET A 64 13.54 -12.53 34.10
N MET A 65 14.30 -13.60 33.82
CA MET A 65 15.74 -13.63 34.08
C MET A 65 16.51 -12.56 33.29
N MET A 66 16.20 -12.38 32.00
CA MET A 66 16.82 -11.33 31.18
C MET A 66 16.47 -9.93 31.66
N LEU A 67 15.21 -9.66 32.04
CA LEU A 67 14.79 -8.35 32.53
C LEU A 67 15.46 -8.00 33.87
N VAL A 68 15.47 -8.94 34.83
CA VAL A 68 16.08 -8.72 36.14
C VAL A 68 17.59 -8.53 36.01
N SER A 69 18.27 -9.39 35.25
CA SER A 69 19.73 -9.27 35.07
C SER A 69 20.11 -8.04 34.24
N GLY A 70 19.37 -7.72 33.18
CA GLY A 70 19.61 -6.52 32.36
C GLY A 70 19.38 -5.22 33.15
N PHE A 71 18.32 -5.15 33.95
CA PHE A 71 18.07 -4.03 34.85
C PHE A 71 19.18 -3.91 35.90
N ALA A 72 19.60 -5.02 36.51
CA ALA A 72 20.67 -5.03 37.49
C ALA A 72 22.02 -4.60 36.89
N PHE A 73 22.30 -4.95 35.63
CA PHE A 73 23.49 -4.45 34.92
C PHE A 73 23.49 -2.92 34.78
N ILE A 74 22.33 -2.31 34.52
CA ILE A 74 22.20 -0.85 34.43
C ILE A 74 22.33 -0.22 35.83
N ALA A 75 21.62 -0.77 36.82
CA ALA A 75 21.62 -0.26 38.18
C ALA A 75 22.99 -0.36 38.87
N LEU A 76 23.81 -1.34 38.47
CA LEU A 76 25.16 -1.57 39.02
C LEU A 76 26.28 -1.10 38.09
N ALA A 77 25.97 -0.40 36.98
CA ALA A 77 26.95 -0.02 35.96
C ALA A 77 28.13 0.80 36.53
N ASP A 78 27.86 1.68 37.49
CA ASP A 78 28.86 2.56 38.11
C ASP A 78 29.65 1.88 39.25
N TYR A 79 29.26 0.66 39.66
CA TYR A 79 29.92 -0.07 40.73
C TYR A 79 30.89 -1.12 40.15
N HIS A 80 32.19 -1.01 40.44
CA HIS A 80 33.20 -1.98 40.04
C HIS A 80 33.06 -3.32 40.78
N THR A 81 32.11 -4.17 40.33
CA THR A 81 31.75 -5.44 40.96
C THR A 81 31.95 -6.62 39.99
N PRO A 82 33.19 -7.10 39.79
CA PRO A 82 33.51 -8.10 38.75
C PRO A 82 32.79 -9.45 38.94
N ILE A 83 32.57 -9.87 40.19
CA ILE A 83 31.83 -11.10 40.51
C ILE A 83 30.34 -10.93 40.18
N ALA A 84 29.74 -9.80 40.56
CA ALA A 84 28.34 -9.51 40.28
C ALA A 84 28.10 -9.49 38.76
N ASN A 85 28.99 -8.88 37.99
CA ASN A 85 28.92 -8.87 36.53
C ASN A 85 28.95 -10.28 35.93
N CYS A 86 29.77 -11.20 36.45
CA CYS A 86 29.80 -12.58 35.99
C CYS A 86 28.51 -13.35 36.34
N VAL A 87 27.97 -13.12 37.53
CA VAL A 87 26.71 -13.73 37.97
C VAL A 87 25.54 -13.23 37.13
N LEU A 88 25.42 -11.91 36.95
CA LEU A 88 24.39 -11.29 36.12
C LEU A 88 24.50 -11.73 34.67
N ALA A 89 25.72 -11.83 34.12
CA ALA A 89 25.97 -12.34 32.78
C ALA A 89 25.52 -13.80 32.63
N SER A 90 25.76 -14.63 33.65
CA SER A 90 25.30 -16.02 33.68
C SER A 90 23.78 -16.10 33.69
N VAL A 91 23.10 -15.33 34.56
CA VAL A 91 21.63 -15.28 34.64
C VAL A 91 21.04 -14.79 33.32
N PHE A 92 21.64 -13.77 32.70
CA PHE A 92 21.23 -13.27 31.40
C PHE A 92 21.41 -14.34 30.30
N GLY A 93 22.53 -15.09 30.33
CA GLY A 93 22.80 -16.20 29.41
C GLY A 93 21.79 -17.34 29.55
N ILE A 94 21.45 -17.75 30.77
CA ILE A 94 20.39 -18.74 31.06
C ILE A 94 19.06 -18.24 30.49
N GLY A 95 18.67 -17.01 30.82
CA GLY A 95 17.40 -16.44 30.37
C GLY A 95 17.30 -16.35 28.84
N SER A 96 18.38 -15.93 28.19
CA SER A 96 18.49 -15.85 26.73
C SER A 96 18.37 -17.22 26.07
N ALA A 97 18.96 -18.27 26.65
CA ALA A 97 18.88 -19.63 26.13
C ALA A 97 17.45 -20.18 26.19
N LEU A 98 16.73 -19.94 27.30
CA LEU A 98 15.33 -20.36 27.46
C LEU A 98 14.40 -19.68 26.45
N VAL A 99 14.61 -18.38 26.17
CA VAL A 99 13.81 -17.63 25.19
C VAL A 99 14.12 -18.06 23.77
N LEU A 100 15.40 -18.23 23.41
CA LEU A 100 15.80 -18.63 22.06
C LEU A 100 15.47 -20.09 21.73
N ASP A 101 15.33 -20.95 22.74
CA ASP A 101 14.84 -22.31 22.52
C ASP A 101 13.41 -22.33 21.96
N GLU A 102 12.59 -21.35 22.34
CA GLU A 102 11.22 -21.12 21.86
C GLU A 102 11.12 -20.04 20.77
N TYR A 103 12.23 -19.75 20.07
CA TYR A 103 12.29 -18.70 19.04
C TYR A 103 11.17 -18.79 17.99
N ALA A 104 10.74 -20.01 17.63
CA ALA A 104 9.64 -20.22 16.68
C ALA A 104 8.31 -19.60 17.18
N LEU A 105 7.97 -19.81 18.45
CA LEU A 105 6.75 -19.28 19.07
C LEU A 105 6.79 -17.75 19.18
N VAL A 106 7.98 -17.18 19.44
CA VAL A 106 8.19 -15.72 19.51
C VAL A 106 7.96 -15.04 18.15
N LEU A 107 8.36 -15.68 17.05
CA LEU A 107 8.25 -15.11 15.71
C LEU A 107 6.90 -15.41 15.03
N HIS A 108 6.31 -16.56 15.32
CA HIS A 108 5.06 -17.04 14.71
C HIS A 108 4.01 -17.32 15.79
N LEU A 109 3.21 -16.30 16.10
CA LEU A 109 2.14 -16.30 17.10
C LEU A 109 0.90 -17.11 16.65
N ARG A 110 1.04 -18.40 16.32
CA ARG A 110 -0.10 -19.30 16.08
C ARG A 110 0.13 -20.66 16.74
N ASP A 111 -0.66 -20.93 17.79
CA ASP A 111 -0.78 -22.22 18.48
C ASP A 111 -1.43 -23.27 17.58
N VAL A 112 -0.67 -23.90 16.69
CA VAL A 112 -0.99 -25.26 16.22
C VAL A 112 0.34 -25.93 15.89
N TYR A 113 0.64 -27.04 16.56
CA TYR A 113 1.83 -27.87 16.35
C TYR A 113 2.17 -28.09 14.86
N TRP A 114 3.23 -27.43 14.36
CA TRP A 114 3.86 -27.76 13.08
C TRP A 114 5.25 -28.36 13.33
N ALA A 115 5.45 -29.61 12.91
CA ALA A 115 6.67 -30.39 13.13
C ALA A 115 7.96 -29.82 12.49
N GLU A 116 7.86 -28.74 11.71
CA GLU A 116 8.99 -28.13 10.98
C GLU A 116 9.74 -27.05 11.78
N GLU A 117 9.17 -26.55 12.89
CA GLU A 117 9.65 -25.35 13.59
C GLU A 117 10.78 -25.60 14.60
N GLY A 118 11.03 -26.86 15.01
CA GLY A 118 12.14 -27.19 15.91
C GLY A 118 13.54 -26.92 15.34
N ARG A 119 13.67 -26.78 14.01
CA ARG A 119 14.93 -26.45 13.32
C ARG A 119 15.26 -24.95 13.33
N SER A 120 14.25 -24.07 13.43
CA SER A 120 14.46 -22.62 13.38
C SER A 120 15.02 -22.07 14.70
N SER A 121 14.64 -22.65 15.84
CA SER A 121 15.22 -22.32 17.15
C SER A 121 16.69 -22.72 17.25
N ILE A 122 17.07 -23.88 16.70
CA ILE A 122 18.49 -24.31 16.63
C ILE A 122 19.31 -23.34 15.77
N ASP A 123 18.76 -22.85 14.66
CA ASP A 123 19.41 -21.84 13.83
C ASP A 123 19.65 -20.53 14.58
N ALA A 124 18.66 -20.05 15.32
CA ALA A 124 18.77 -18.83 16.13
C ALA A 124 19.84 -18.96 17.23
N VAL A 125 19.91 -20.14 17.86
CA VAL A 125 20.91 -20.44 18.90
C VAL A 125 22.33 -20.50 18.34
N PHE A 126 22.55 -21.12 17.18
CA PHE A 126 23.87 -21.11 16.54
C PHE A 126 24.32 -19.70 16.15
N VAL A 127 23.38 -18.84 15.72
CA VAL A 127 23.67 -17.42 15.46
C VAL A 127 24.10 -16.72 16.75
N ALA A 128 23.34 -16.89 17.84
CA ALA A 128 23.65 -16.28 19.13
C ALA A 128 25.03 -16.71 19.65
N ILE A 129 25.33 -18.01 19.61
CA ILE A 129 26.65 -18.55 19.99
C ILE A 129 27.77 -17.94 19.14
N ALA A 130 27.58 -17.88 17.81
CA ALA A 130 28.59 -17.32 16.92
C ALA A 130 28.88 -15.84 17.20
N ILE A 131 27.84 -15.04 17.45
CA ILE A 131 27.98 -13.62 17.79
C ILE A 131 28.67 -13.46 19.15
N SER A 132 28.19 -14.16 20.19
CA SER A 132 28.78 -14.11 21.53
C SER A 132 30.25 -14.55 21.52
N PHE A 133 30.60 -15.55 20.70
CA PHE A 133 31.98 -16.00 20.53
C PHE A 133 32.86 -14.96 19.81
N LEU A 134 32.34 -14.27 18.79
CA LEU A 134 33.06 -13.17 18.14
C LEU A 134 33.37 -12.03 19.11
N PHE A 135 32.40 -11.64 19.94
CA PHE A 135 32.62 -10.65 21.01
C PHE A 135 33.62 -11.14 22.06
N LEU A 136 33.59 -12.43 22.42
CA LEU A 136 34.58 -13.01 23.34
C LEU A 136 36.01 -12.95 22.76
N LEU A 137 36.15 -13.17 21.46
CA LEU A 137 37.43 -13.00 20.75
C LEU A 137 37.85 -11.53 20.57
N GLY A 138 36.97 -10.57 20.89
CA GLY A 138 37.25 -9.14 20.74
C GLY A 138 37.01 -8.58 19.37
N VAL A 139 36.28 -9.32 18.53
CA VAL A 139 35.87 -8.83 17.24
C VAL A 139 34.59 -8.02 17.46
N HIS A 140 34.68 -6.72 17.25
CA HIS A 140 33.56 -5.81 17.37
C HIS A 140 32.86 -5.63 16.01
N PRO A 141 31.53 -5.41 16.01
CA PRO A 141 30.82 -5.09 14.79
C PRO A 141 31.20 -3.69 14.30
N ILE A 142 30.95 -3.43 13.01
CA ILE A 142 31.10 -2.11 12.38
C ILE A 142 30.48 -1.02 13.28
N GLY A 143 31.22 0.07 13.48
CA GLY A 143 30.87 1.21 14.32
C GLY A 143 31.41 1.16 15.75
N PHE A 144 31.95 0.03 16.20
CA PHE A 144 32.38 -0.18 17.60
C PHE A 144 33.83 -0.66 17.74
N ALA A 145 34.59 -0.69 16.64
CA ALA A 145 35.95 -1.23 16.58
C ALA A 145 37.06 -0.15 16.57
N GLY A 146 36.79 1.06 17.09
CA GLY A 146 37.73 2.18 17.02
C GLY A 146 37.78 2.86 15.64
N GLU A 147 36.70 2.73 14.85
CA GLU A 147 36.61 3.37 13.53
C GLU A 147 36.61 4.90 13.61
N PHE A 148 36.32 5.45 14.79
CA PHE A 148 36.39 6.87 15.09
C PHE A 148 37.76 7.30 15.66
N ASP A 149 38.67 6.38 16.02
CA ASP A 149 40.00 6.71 16.57
C ASP A 149 40.82 7.65 15.66
N PRO A 150 40.81 7.50 14.32
CA PRO A 150 41.50 8.44 13.43
C PRO A 150 40.91 9.85 13.49
N TYR A 151 39.59 9.94 13.69
CA TYR A 151 38.90 11.21 13.89
C TYR A 151 39.16 11.78 15.28
N GLU A 152 39.20 10.95 16.33
CA GLU A 152 39.53 11.41 17.68
C GLU A 152 40.96 11.99 17.78
N GLN A 153 41.90 11.47 16.97
CA GLN A 153 43.29 11.96 16.93
C GLN A 153 43.48 13.25 16.13
N ASP A 154 42.88 13.35 14.95
CA ASP A 154 43.12 14.46 14.02
C ASP A 154 42.04 15.55 14.10
N ARG A 155 40.85 15.21 14.62
CA ARG A 155 39.61 16.03 14.61
C ARG A 155 39.31 16.72 13.27
N SER A 156 39.87 16.17 12.19
CA SER A 156 39.75 16.72 10.85
C SER A 156 38.43 16.32 10.21
N LEU A 157 37.74 17.30 9.64
CA LEU A 157 36.48 17.12 8.92
C LEU A 157 36.65 16.18 7.71
N ALA A 158 37.82 16.15 7.08
CA ALA A 158 38.13 15.21 6.00
C ALA A 158 38.19 13.76 6.52
N THR A 159 38.76 13.56 7.70
CA THR A 159 38.87 12.27 8.37
C THR A 159 37.49 11.80 8.86
N LEU A 160 36.66 12.69 9.42
CA LEU A 160 35.27 12.39 9.78
C LEU A 160 34.44 11.97 8.58
N ILE A 161 34.48 12.74 7.48
CA ILE A 161 33.79 12.40 6.24
C ILE A 161 34.29 11.04 5.72
N GLY A 162 35.60 10.78 5.77
CA GLY A 162 36.19 9.51 5.39
C GLY A 162 35.61 8.33 6.19
N VAL A 163 35.56 8.46 7.52
CA VAL A 163 35.02 7.45 8.44
C VAL A 163 33.52 7.24 8.21
N VAL A 164 32.72 8.31 8.15
CA VAL A 164 31.27 8.22 7.92
C VAL A 164 30.97 7.59 6.56
N VAL A 165 31.67 7.99 5.50
CA VAL A 165 31.52 7.40 4.16
C VAL A 165 31.90 5.92 4.19
N ALA A 166 32.97 5.54 4.89
CA ALA A 166 33.36 4.15 5.04
C ALA A 166 32.27 3.33 5.76
N ILE A 167 31.70 3.84 6.85
CA ILE A 167 30.60 3.18 7.58
C ILE A 167 29.37 3.04 6.70
N VAL A 168 28.97 4.10 5.99
CA VAL A 168 27.80 4.09 5.08
C VAL A 168 27.99 3.08 3.95
N ILE A 169 29.19 3.01 3.36
CA ILE A 169 29.51 2.01 2.32
C ILE A 169 29.40 0.60 2.90
N GLN A 170 29.94 0.36 4.09
CA GLN A 170 29.92 -0.97 4.72
C GLN A 170 28.50 -1.41 5.10
N LEU A 171 27.71 -0.54 5.71
CA LEU A 171 26.29 -0.78 5.99
C LEU A 171 25.49 -0.99 4.69
N GLY A 172 25.79 -0.22 3.64
CA GLY A 172 25.21 -0.41 2.31
C GLY A 172 25.52 -1.79 1.73
N LEU A 173 26.77 -2.26 1.85
CA LEU A 173 27.16 -3.61 1.45
C LEU A 173 26.42 -4.68 2.26
N ALA A 174 26.30 -4.51 3.59
CA ALA A 174 25.53 -5.39 4.46
C ALA A 174 24.07 -5.50 3.99
N VAL A 175 23.39 -4.37 3.76
CA VAL A 175 22.02 -4.35 3.24
C VAL A 175 21.93 -5.06 1.88
N ILE A 176 22.87 -4.83 0.96
CA ILE A 176 22.91 -5.52 -0.34
C ILE A 176 23.04 -7.03 -0.15
N THR A 177 23.92 -7.51 0.74
CA THR A 177 24.09 -8.95 1.00
C THR A 177 22.83 -9.60 1.58
N LEU A 178 22.14 -8.91 2.50
CA LEU A 178 20.88 -9.33 3.09
C LEU A 178 19.75 -9.37 2.05
N MET A 179 19.60 -8.32 1.23
CA MET A 179 18.64 -8.27 0.13
C MET A 179 18.87 -9.38 -0.91
N LYS A 180 20.12 -9.82 -1.06
CA LYS A 180 20.51 -10.97 -1.90
C LYS A 180 20.21 -12.34 -1.26
N GLY A 181 19.62 -12.35 -0.06
CA GLY A 181 19.19 -13.53 0.68
C GLY A 181 20.31 -14.24 1.44
N LYS A 182 21.45 -13.60 1.67
CA LYS A 182 22.62 -14.24 2.30
C LYS A 182 22.78 -13.77 3.75
N LEU A 183 21.85 -14.21 4.61
CA LEU A 183 21.77 -13.80 6.02
C LEU A 183 23.10 -14.02 6.77
N TRP A 184 23.65 -15.23 6.73
CA TRP A 184 24.91 -15.57 7.41
C TRP A 184 26.12 -14.73 6.95
N THR A 185 26.28 -14.51 5.64
CA THR A 185 27.41 -13.69 5.16
C THR A 185 27.22 -12.21 5.47
N GLY A 186 25.97 -11.74 5.56
CA GLY A 186 25.68 -10.37 5.97
C GLY A 186 25.92 -10.15 7.46
N LEU A 187 25.51 -11.12 8.29
CA LEU A 187 25.65 -11.04 9.74
C LEU A 187 27.10 -11.19 10.20
N ILE A 188 27.81 -12.22 9.73
CA ILE A 188 29.25 -12.38 10.02
C ILE A 188 30.05 -11.28 9.33
N GLY A 189 29.61 -10.82 8.15
CA GLY A 189 30.27 -9.72 7.45
C GLY A 189 30.21 -8.40 8.21
N LEU A 190 29.27 -8.23 9.15
CA LEU A 190 29.23 -7.07 10.04
C LEU A 190 30.45 -7.02 10.99
N PHE A 191 31.08 -8.16 11.25
CA PHE A 191 32.29 -8.29 12.06
C PHE A 191 33.55 -8.40 11.19
N PHE A 192 33.39 -8.67 9.89
CA PHE A 192 34.49 -8.91 8.96
C PHE A 192 34.14 -8.39 7.56
N THR A 193 34.46 -7.12 7.32
CA THR A 193 34.10 -6.36 6.11
C THR A 193 34.40 -7.04 4.78
N PRO A 194 35.53 -7.77 4.57
CA PRO A 194 35.77 -8.47 3.30
C PRO A 194 34.68 -9.46 2.89
N LEU A 195 33.97 -10.07 3.85
CA LEU A 195 32.84 -10.97 3.57
C LEU A 195 31.64 -10.22 2.97
N LEU A 196 31.43 -8.95 3.34
CA LEU A 196 30.37 -8.12 2.78
C LEU A 196 30.63 -7.81 1.31
N LEU A 197 31.88 -7.50 0.93
CA LEU A 197 32.26 -7.27 -0.45
C LEU A 197 32.04 -8.52 -1.30
N VAL A 198 32.51 -9.68 -0.84
CA VAL A 198 32.31 -10.97 -1.52
C VAL A 198 30.81 -11.30 -1.62
N GLY A 199 30.05 -11.08 -0.55
CA GLY A 199 28.60 -11.26 -0.51
C GLY A 199 27.86 -10.35 -1.48
N ALA A 200 28.32 -9.10 -1.64
CA ALA A 200 27.73 -8.09 -2.50
C ALA A 200 28.10 -8.27 -3.97
N ILE A 201 29.27 -8.81 -4.31
CA ILE A 201 29.66 -9.11 -5.70
C ILE A 201 28.96 -10.39 -6.18
N ARG A 202 28.94 -11.43 -5.35
CA ARG A 202 28.42 -12.77 -5.73
C ARG A 202 26.92 -12.73 -6.08
N LEU A 203 26.50 -13.60 -7.01
CA LEU A 203 25.09 -13.76 -7.44
C LEU A 203 24.12 -13.90 -6.26
N SER A 204 22.91 -13.36 -6.41
CA SER A 204 21.87 -13.44 -5.38
C SER A 204 21.14 -14.78 -5.39
N ARG A 205 20.53 -15.16 -4.28
CA ARG A 205 19.72 -16.39 -4.20
C ARG A 205 18.45 -16.28 -5.06
N PRO A 206 17.99 -17.35 -5.72
CA PRO A 206 16.84 -17.30 -6.66
C PRO A 206 15.54 -16.78 -6.03
N GLY A 207 15.28 -17.09 -4.76
CA GLY A 207 14.08 -16.64 -4.02
C GLY A 207 14.20 -15.25 -3.36
N ALA A 208 15.40 -14.65 -3.35
CA ALA A 208 15.63 -13.39 -2.61
C ALA A 208 14.93 -12.18 -3.26
N PRO A 209 14.56 -11.14 -2.48
CA PRO A 209 14.02 -9.89 -3.02
C PRO A 209 14.85 -9.31 -4.17
N TRP A 210 16.18 -9.41 -4.09
CA TRP A 210 17.10 -8.97 -5.15
C TRP A 210 16.89 -9.74 -6.47
N ALA A 211 16.79 -11.06 -6.44
CA ALA A 211 16.57 -11.88 -7.64
C ALA A 211 15.20 -11.62 -8.24
N ARG A 212 14.15 -11.54 -7.41
CA ARG A 212 12.77 -11.25 -7.83
C ARG A 212 12.64 -9.90 -8.53
N SER A 213 13.44 -8.91 -8.14
CA SER A 213 13.47 -7.58 -8.73
C SER A 213 14.41 -7.49 -9.94
N ARG A 214 15.68 -7.90 -9.80
CA ARG A 214 16.75 -7.63 -10.78
C ARG A 214 16.98 -8.75 -11.79
N TYR A 215 16.61 -10.00 -11.49
CA TYR A 215 16.83 -11.15 -12.40
C TYR A 215 15.57 -11.52 -13.21
N ARG A 216 14.44 -10.86 -12.95
CA ARG A 216 13.15 -11.12 -13.62
C ARG A 216 13.19 -11.02 -15.14
N ASP A 217 13.94 -10.04 -15.67
CA ASP A 217 14.09 -9.83 -17.12
C ASP A 217 15.43 -10.41 -17.66
N LYS A 218 16.16 -11.21 -16.87
CA LYS A 218 17.49 -11.78 -17.23
C LYS A 218 17.53 -13.30 -17.00
N PRO A 219 16.90 -14.12 -17.87
CA PRO A 219 16.75 -15.56 -17.67
C PRO A 219 18.10 -16.30 -17.54
N ALA A 220 19.12 -15.90 -18.29
CA ALA A 220 20.47 -16.50 -18.21
C ALA A 220 21.19 -16.24 -16.87
N LYS A 221 20.91 -15.12 -16.18
CA LYS A 221 21.46 -14.86 -14.85
C LYS A 221 20.67 -15.62 -13.77
N MET A 222 19.36 -15.79 -13.96
CA MET A 222 18.52 -16.60 -13.06
C MET A 222 18.89 -18.08 -13.12
N SER A 223 19.10 -18.65 -14.32
CA SER A 223 19.50 -20.05 -14.48
C SER A 223 20.86 -20.33 -13.85
N ARG A 224 21.85 -19.43 -14.02
CA ARG A 224 23.15 -19.53 -13.34
C ARG A 224 23.04 -19.45 -11.81
N ALA A 225 22.14 -18.62 -11.29
CA ALA A 225 21.89 -18.53 -9.85
C ALA A 225 21.24 -19.81 -9.31
N VAL A 226 20.30 -20.38 -10.05
CA VAL A 226 19.62 -21.66 -9.74
C VAL A 226 20.59 -22.83 -9.75
N ALA A 227 21.35 -23.02 -10.83
CA ALA A 227 22.32 -24.12 -10.97
C ALA A 227 23.39 -24.09 -9.87
N ARG A 228 23.77 -22.89 -9.40
CA ARG A 228 24.72 -22.73 -8.30
C ARG A 228 24.11 -23.08 -6.94
N GLU A 229 22.86 -22.70 -6.70
CA GLU A 229 22.14 -23.02 -5.47
C GLU A 229 22.05 -24.55 -5.30
N GLN A 230 21.72 -25.26 -6.39
CA GLN A 230 21.69 -26.72 -6.43
C GLN A 230 23.07 -27.34 -6.17
N ARG A 231 24.11 -26.89 -6.90
CA ARG A 231 25.45 -27.50 -6.80
C ARG A 231 26.12 -27.36 -5.43
N TYR A 232 25.99 -26.20 -4.77
CA TYR A 232 26.77 -25.91 -3.57
C TYR A 232 25.95 -25.88 -2.29
N ARG A 233 24.67 -25.51 -2.36
CA ARG A 233 23.88 -25.27 -1.14
C ARG A 233 22.98 -26.43 -0.78
N GLU A 234 22.36 -27.12 -1.74
CA GLU A 234 21.60 -28.33 -1.42
C GLU A 234 22.43 -29.36 -0.61
N PRO A 235 23.69 -29.68 -0.98
CA PRO A 235 24.52 -30.58 -0.17
C PRO A 235 24.80 -30.05 1.23
N MET A 236 25.04 -28.74 1.36
CA MET A 236 25.30 -28.09 2.64
C MET A 236 24.05 -28.03 3.52
N ILE A 237 22.86 -27.87 2.93
CA ILE A 237 21.58 -27.94 3.65
C ILE A 237 21.37 -29.36 4.17
N HIS A 238 21.63 -30.39 3.36
CA HIS A 238 21.52 -31.79 3.79
C HIS A 238 22.51 -32.10 4.92
N ALA A 239 23.77 -31.67 4.81
CA ALA A 239 24.77 -31.82 5.87
C ALA A 239 24.36 -31.07 7.16
N LYS A 240 23.81 -29.85 7.02
CA LYS A 240 23.29 -29.08 8.16
C LYS A 240 22.12 -29.79 8.84
N ILE A 241 21.16 -30.30 8.06
CA ILE A 241 20.00 -31.03 8.59
C ILE A 241 20.47 -32.26 9.37
N TYR A 242 21.44 -33.00 8.86
CA TYR A 242 22.05 -34.13 9.55
C TYR A 242 22.64 -33.75 10.93
N VAL A 243 23.39 -32.64 10.99
CA VAL A 243 23.94 -32.13 12.26
C VAL A 243 22.82 -31.71 13.21
N GLN A 244 21.81 -31.00 12.73
CA GLN A 244 20.66 -30.57 13.54
C GLN A 244 19.92 -31.77 14.12
N GLU A 245 19.63 -32.79 13.31
CA GLU A 245 18.93 -34.01 13.73
C GLU A 245 19.75 -34.85 14.72
N THR A 246 21.08 -34.77 14.65
CA THR A 246 21.95 -35.40 15.66
C THR A 246 21.79 -34.75 17.04
N VAL A 247 21.62 -33.42 17.08
CA VAL A 247 21.47 -32.65 18.32
C VAL A 247 20.04 -32.74 18.89
N SER A 248 19.01 -32.76 18.04
CA SER A 248 17.61 -32.64 18.47
C SER A 248 16.74 -33.88 18.30
N GLY A 249 17.24 -34.94 17.66
CA GLY A 249 16.44 -36.10 17.23
C GLY A 249 15.76 -35.88 15.87
N SER A 250 15.37 -36.98 15.21
CA SER A 250 14.71 -36.95 13.89
C SER A 250 13.34 -36.26 13.99
N PHE A 251 13.16 -35.19 13.23
CA PHE A 251 11.84 -34.59 13.01
C PHE A 251 11.19 -35.36 11.86
N GLY A 252 10.14 -36.14 12.12
CA GLY A 252 9.52 -37.09 11.18
C GLY A 252 8.84 -36.50 9.94
N SER A 253 9.27 -35.34 9.44
CA SER A 253 8.81 -34.73 8.19
C SER A 253 9.95 -34.67 7.16
N THR A 254 9.72 -35.31 6.01
CA THR A 254 10.51 -35.05 4.80
C THR A 254 10.42 -33.56 4.48
N PRO A 255 11.55 -32.85 4.27
CA PRO A 255 11.51 -31.41 3.99
C PRO A 255 10.64 -31.15 2.76
N PRO A 256 9.85 -30.05 2.73
CA PRO A 256 9.04 -29.72 1.56
C PRO A 256 9.96 -29.61 0.35
N THR A 257 9.73 -30.46 -0.65
CA THR A 257 10.42 -30.39 -1.93
C THR A 257 10.25 -28.97 -2.46
N PRO A 258 11.34 -28.24 -2.75
CA PRO A 258 11.22 -26.88 -3.25
C PRO A 258 10.31 -26.89 -4.48
N PRO A 259 9.38 -25.92 -4.61
CA PRO A 259 8.46 -25.89 -5.74
C PRO A 259 9.27 -25.98 -7.04
N PRO A 260 8.88 -26.86 -7.99
CA PRO A 260 9.65 -27.10 -9.20
C PRO A 260 9.95 -25.76 -9.86
N LEU A 261 11.25 -25.49 -10.00
CA LEU A 261 11.73 -24.25 -10.59
C LEU A 261 11.11 -24.09 -11.98
N PRO A 262 10.67 -22.88 -12.36
CA PRO A 262 10.03 -22.68 -13.64
C PRO A 262 11.00 -23.06 -14.76
N VAL A 263 10.74 -24.20 -15.39
CA VAL A 263 11.39 -24.60 -16.64
C VAL A 263 11.05 -23.53 -17.66
N VAL A 264 12.09 -22.87 -18.16
CA VAL A 264 12.00 -21.93 -19.27
C VAL A 264 12.07 -22.78 -20.54
N ASP A 265 10.92 -23.23 -21.02
CA ASP A 265 10.83 -23.78 -22.37
C ASP A 265 11.13 -22.65 -23.37
N THR A 266 12.27 -22.77 -24.04
CA THR A 266 12.75 -21.84 -25.07
C THR A 266 12.19 -22.15 -26.46
N THR A 267 11.30 -23.13 -26.60
CA THR A 267 10.82 -23.62 -27.90
C THR A 267 9.32 -23.42 -28.05
N THR A 268 8.88 -22.22 -28.45
CA THR A 268 7.58 -22.03 -29.11
C THR A 268 7.64 -20.75 -29.95
N PRO A 269 7.24 -20.81 -31.24
CA PRO A 269 7.43 -19.70 -32.17
C PRO A 269 6.55 -18.53 -31.76
N THR A 270 7.17 -17.44 -31.37
CA THR A 270 6.44 -16.21 -31.05
C THR A 270 5.91 -15.60 -32.32
N THR A 271 4.59 -15.61 -32.50
CA THR A 271 3.90 -14.67 -33.39
C THR A 271 4.42 -13.26 -33.09
N LYS A 272 4.84 -12.57 -34.16
CA LYS A 272 5.52 -11.26 -34.15
C LYS A 272 4.57 -10.14 -33.69
N VAL A 273 4.07 -10.20 -32.46
CA VAL A 273 3.50 -9.02 -31.79
C VAL A 273 4.68 -8.12 -31.42
N GLY A 274 4.79 -6.97 -32.09
CA GLY A 274 5.92 -6.04 -32.00
C GLY A 274 6.38 -5.73 -30.56
N LEU A 275 7.69 -5.70 -30.35
CA LEU A 275 8.34 -5.39 -29.07
C LEU A 275 7.84 -4.06 -28.46
N SER A 276 7.53 -3.07 -29.31
CA SER A 276 6.99 -1.76 -28.89
C SER A 276 5.68 -1.88 -28.12
N ARG A 277 4.72 -2.67 -28.63
CA ARG A 277 3.41 -2.91 -27.99
C ARG A 277 3.55 -3.67 -26.67
N ARG A 278 4.53 -4.59 -26.57
CA ARG A 278 4.82 -5.30 -25.32
C ARG A 278 5.38 -4.38 -24.23
N LEU A 279 6.22 -3.43 -24.62
CA LEU A 279 6.78 -2.43 -23.73
C LEU A 279 5.71 -1.44 -23.26
N SER A 280 4.86 -0.94 -24.17
CA SER A 280 3.78 -0.02 -23.82
C SER A 280 2.78 -0.64 -22.84
N ASP A 281 2.34 -1.88 -23.07
CA ASP A 281 1.44 -2.61 -22.16
C ASP A 281 2.06 -2.80 -20.78
N ARG A 282 3.34 -3.20 -20.71
CA ARG A 282 4.06 -3.36 -19.44
C ARG A 282 4.19 -2.05 -18.68
N ILE A 283 4.45 -0.95 -19.39
CA ILE A 283 4.53 0.39 -18.79
C ILE A 283 3.16 0.82 -18.28
N ARG A 284 2.09 0.63 -19.07
CA ARG A 284 0.70 0.91 -18.68
C ARG A 284 0.33 0.12 -17.42
N TRP A 285 0.58 -1.19 -17.40
CA TRP A 285 0.31 -2.03 -16.23
C TRP A 285 1.10 -1.60 -14.99
N ARG A 286 2.39 -1.30 -15.12
CA ARG A 286 3.21 -0.78 -14.01
C ARG A 286 2.66 0.55 -13.48
N ARG A 287 2.20 1.44 -14.35
CA ARG A 287 1.55 2.71 -13.96
C ARG A 287 0.23 2.45 -13.24
N THR A 288 -0.64 1.58 -13.76
CA THR A 288 -1.90 1.19 -13.11
C THR A 288 -1.64 0.60 -11.73
N ARG A 289 -0.73 -0.37 -11.62
CA ARG A 289 -0.35 -0.98 -10.34
C ARG A 289 0.20 0.02 -9.33
N ARG A 290 0.99 1.00 -9.77
CA ARG A 290 1.48 2.07 -8.89
C ARG A 290 0.37 3.03 -8.44
N ARG A 291 -0.60 3.33 -9.30
CA ARG A 291 -1.73 4.22 -8.99
C ARG A 291 -2.71 3.60 -8.01
N LEU A 292 -2.97 2.30 -8.13
CA LEU A 292 -3.92 1.57 -7.29
C LEU A 292 -3.32 1.10 -5.96
N ARG A 293 -1.99 1.12 -5.81
CA ARG A 293 -1.33 0.70 -4.59
C ARG A 293 -1.48 1.75 -3.51
N THR A 294 -2.02 1.37 -2.36
CA THR A 294 -2.06 2.21 -1.17
C THR A 294 -0.64 2.42 -0.64
N VAL A 295 -0.31 3.67 -0.31
CA VAL A 295 0.94 3.98 0.38
C VAL A 295 0.60 4.09 1.87
N PRO A 296 1.24 3.31 2.75
CA PRO A 296 1.00 3.43 4.18
C PRO A 296 1.25 4.85 4.66
N VAL A 297 0.29 5.40 5.39
CA VAL A 297 0.21 6.82 5.75
C VAL A 297 1.44 7.27 6.55
N TRP A 298 1.96 6.39 7.42
CA TRP A 298 3.10 6.66 8.31
C TRP A 298 4.47 6.54 7.66
N ARG A 299 4.60 5.99 6.45
CA ARG A 299 5.92 5.79 5.83
C ARG A 299 6.67 7.10 5.63
N LEU A 300 6.01 8.14 5.13
CA LEU A 300 6.65 9.43 4.87
C LEU A 300 7.01 10.16 6.19
N PRO A 301 6.10 10.29 7.18
CA PRO A 301 6.45 10.85 8.48
C PRO A 301 7.63 10.16 9.16
N VAL A 302 7.67 8.82 9.17
CA VAL A 302 8.79 8.07 9.76
C VAL A 302 10.10 8.36 9.04
N ILE A 303 10.09 8.43 7.70
CA ILE A 303 11.30 8.78 6.93
C ILE A 303 11.78 10.19 7.27
N LEU A 304 10.87 11.17 7.37
CA LEU A 304 11.22 12.56 7.68
C LEU A 304 11.78 12.72 9.09
N VAL A 305 11.21 12.03 10.09
CA VAL A 305 11.71 12.04 11.46
C VAL A 305 13.08 11.35 11.57
N VAL A 306 13.26 10.20 10.92
CA VAL A 306 14.58 9.54 10.90
C VAL A 306 15.61 10.45 10.23
N LEU A 307 15.26 11.09 9.12
CA LEU A 307 16.12 12.05 8.45
C LEU A 307 16.45 13.24 9.35
N SER A 308 15.49 13.76 10.12
CA SER A 308 15.70 14.89 11.02
C SER A 308 16.60 14.55 12.20
N VAL A 309 16.47 13.35 12.78
CA VAL A 309 17.38 12.86 13.83
C VAL A 309 18.80 12.77 13.28
N VAL A 310 18.99 12.12 12.13
CA VAL A 310 20.31 11.98 11.51
C VAL A 310 20.90 13.35 11.17
N SER A 311 20.11 14.25 10.55
CA SER A 311 20.60 15.58 10.21
C SER A 311 20.96 16.41 11.44
N ALA A 312 20.16 16.35 12.51
CA ALA A 312 20.45 17.09 13.74
C ALA A 312 21.80 16.67 14.35
N ASN A 313 22.05 15.37 14.48
CA ASN A 313 23.32 14.86 15.03
C ASN A 313 24.53 15.25 14.16
N ILE A 314 24.39 15.21 12.83
CA ILE A 314 25.47 15.64 11.92
C ILE A 314 25.75 17.14 12.09
N LEU A 315 24.70 17.95 12.21
CA LEU A 315 24.82 19.40 12.22
C LEU A 315 25.36 19.93 13.56
N VAL A 316 25.03 19.27 14.67
CA VAL A 316 25.67 19.50 15.98
C VAL A 316 27.18 19.29 15.89
N GLY A 317 27.62 18.18 15.28
CA GLY A 317 29.06 17.93 15.09
C GLY A 317 29.73 19.01 14.25
N ILE A 318 29.11 19.44 13.15
CA ILE A 318 29.64 20.50 12.28
C ILE A 318 29.70 21.85 12.99
N ASP A 319 28.65 22.23 13.73
CA ASP A 319 28.60 23.50 14.47
C ASP A 319 29.69 23.52 15.57
N GLY A 320 29.97 22.40 16.24
CA GLY A 320 31.06 22.28 17.21
C GLY A 320 32.45 22.45 16.59
N ASP A 321 32.69 21.85 15.41
CA ASP A 321 33.99 21.93 14.73
C ASP A 321 34.28 23.35 14.20
N LEU A 322 33.26 24.04 13.65
CA LEU A 322 33.36 25.40 13.10
C LEU A 322 33.70 26.48 14.15
N VAL A 323 33.30 26.27 15.41
CA VAL A 323 33.64 27.16 16.52
C VAL A 323 35.11 26.98 16.94
N SER A 324 35.66 25.77 16.80
CA SER A 324 37.04 25.46 17.21
C SER A 324 38.13 26.02 16.28
N ASP A 325 37.80 26.25 15.00
CA ASP A 325 38.78 26.60 13.94
C ASP A 325 38.99 28.13 13.75
N GLY A 326 38.51 28.96 14.69
CA GLY A 326 38.97 30.33 14.91
C GLY A 326 38.66 31.41 13.85
N ASP A 327 38.26 31.08 12.63
CA ASP A 327 38.20 32.06 11.51
C ASP A 327 36.79 32.61 11.19
N VAL A 328 35.75 32.12 11.88
CA VAL A 328 34.34 32.59 11.73
C VAL A 328 33.85 33.40 12.95
N GLY A 329 34.75 33.70 13.90
CA GLY A 329 34.44 34.40 15.15
C GLY A 329 33.83 35.81 14.99
N THR A 330 33.94 36.44 13.82
CA THR A 330 33.45 37.82 13.60
C THR A 330 31.96 37.93 13.26
N ILE A 331 31.26 36.81 12.98
CA ILE A 331 29.79 36.80 12.73
C ILE A 331 29.03 36.24 13.95
N SER A 332 29.72 35.65 14.93
CA SER A 332 29.12 34.89 16.03
C SER A 332 29.01 35.65 17.38
N GLU A 333 29.59 36.83 17.52
CA GLU A 333 29.59 37.59 18.81
C GLU A 333 28.22 38.17 19.24
N GLY A 334 27.14 37.94 18.49
CA GLY A 334 25.85 38.62 18.70
C GLY A 334 24.67 37.81 19.24
N VAL A 335 24.77 36.47 19.34
CA VAL A 335 23.59 35.65 19.66
C VAL A 335 23.78 34.90 20.97
N ASP A 336 23.01 35.29 21.98
CA ASP A 336 22.94 34.62 23.28
C ASP A 336 22.47 33.16 23.13
N ALA A 337 23.24 32.23 23.68
CA ALA A 337 22.91 30.80 23.69
C ALA A 337 21.57 30.55 24.39
N GLY A 338 21.27 31.28 25.47
CA GLY A 338 19.99 31.21 26.17
C GLY A 338 18.81 31.63 25.28
N ALA A 339 18.95 32.73 24.54
CA ALA A 339 17.97 33.17 23.56
C ALA A 339 17.76 32.14 22.43
N THR A 340 18.83 31.49 21.97
CA THR A 340 18.77 30.45 20.94
C THR A 340 18.04 29.21 21.43
N ALA A 341 18.38 28.71 22.62
CA ALA A 341 17.69 27.58 23.25
C ALA A 341 16.20 27.88 23.47
N THR A 342 15.88 29.10 23.88
CA THR A 342 14.49 29.57 24.06
C THR A 342 13.74 29.60 22.73
N LEU A 343 14.31 30.19 21.69
CA LEU A 343 13.72 30.25 20.34
C LEU A 343 13.44 28.85 19.81
N LEU A 344 14.38 27.95 20.00
CA LEU A 344 14.28 26.58 19.52
C LEU A 344 13.26 25.74 20.32
N SER A 345 13.16 25.99 21.62
CA SER A 345 12.10 25.43 22.48
C SER A 345 10.72 25.96 22.10
N VAL A 346 10.59 27.24 21.76
CA VAL A 346 9.36 27.85 21.24
C VAL A 346 8.96 27.20 19.90
N ILE A 347 9.91 26.99 19.00
CA ILE A 347 9.66 26.25 17.75
C ILE A 347 9.18 24.83 18.07
N ALA A 348 9.89 24.09 18.91
CA ALA A 348 9.52 22.72 19.27
C ALA A 348 8.10 22.66 19.88
N GLY A 349 7.79 23.52 20.85
CA GLY A 349 6.47 23.63 21.47
C GLY A 349 5.35 23.99 20.47
N GLY A 350 5.62 24.90 19.54
CA GLY A 350 4.71 25.24 18.45
C GLY A 350 4.46 24.04 17.51
N MET A 351 5.52 23.32 17.14
CA MET A 351 5.44 22.20 16.21
C MET A 351 4.72 20.98 16.77
N ILE A 352 4.89 20.65 18.05
CA ILE A 352 4.14 19.54 18.68
C ILE A 352 2.64 19.87 18.78
N THR A 353 2.31 21.11 19.14
CA THR A 353 0.92 21.60 19.19
C THR A 353 0.27 21.55 17.81
N LEU A 354 0.98 22.04 16.80
CA LEU A 354 0.51 22.06 15.41
C LEU A 354 0.33 20.64 14.87
N THR A 355 1.23 19.71 15.22
CA THR A 355 1.08 18.27 14.90
C THR A 355 -0.20 17.68 15.49
N GLY A 356 -0.50 17.98 16.76
CA GLY A 356 -1.75 17.58 17.42
C GLY A 356 -2.99 18.16 16.71
N LEU A 357 -2.95 19.44 16.35
CA LEU A 357 -4.02 20.13 15.62
C LEU A 357 -4.28 19.47 14.25
N VAL A 358 -3.21 19.09 13.53
CA VAL A 358 -3.33 18.34 12.27
C VAL A 358 -3.97 16.98 12.51
N PHE A 359 -3.54 16.23 13.52
CA PHE A 359 -4.11 14.92 13.80
C PHE A 359 -5.62 15.00 14.07
N THR A 360 -6.03 16.00 14.87
CA THR A 360 -7.45 16.30 15.13
C THR A 360 -8.18 16.70 13.84
N ALA A 361 -7.63 17.61 13.04
CA ALA A 361 -8.25 18.04 11.78
C ALA A 361 -8.41 16.91 10.77
N ILE A 362 -7.41 16.02 10.65
CA ILE A 362 -7.46 14.84 9.78
C ILE A 362 -8.54 13.87 10.27
N THR A 363 -8.58 13.60 11.57
CA THR A 363 -9.56 12.69 12.17
C THR A 363 -10.97 13.23 11.98
N LEU A 364 -11.19 14.53 12.22
CA LEU A 364 -12.47 15.19 11.95
C LEU A 364 -12.86 15.15 10.48
N ALA A 365 -11.92 15.39 9.56
CA ALA A 365 -12.19 15.30 8.12
C ALA A 365 -12.56 13.87 7.68
N MET A 366 -11.91 12.85 8.26
CA MET A 366 -12.26 11.45 8.02
C MET A 366 -13.64 11.10 8.61
N GLN A 367 -13.94 11.59 9.81
CA GLN A 367 -15.24 11.41 10.47
C GLN A 367 -16.37 12.07 9.66
N PHE A 368 -16.18 13.29 9.17
CA PHE A 368 -17.10 14.00 8.29
C PHE A 368 -17.27 13.24 6.97
N GLY A 369 -16.18 12.78 6.35
CA GLY A 369 -16.24 11.98 5.13
C GLY A 369 -17.05 10.69 5.29
N ALA A 370 -16.88 9.98 6.42
CA ALA A 370 -17.58 8.74 6.71
C ALA A 370 -19.09 8.97 6.93
N SER A 371 -19.43 9.95 7.78
CA SER A 371 -20.80 10.24 8.21
C SER A 371 -21.61 11.03 7.17
N GLN A 372 -21.05 12.07 6.57
CA GLN A 372 -21.78 13.06 5.76
C GLN A 372 -21.62 12.87 4.25
N ILE A 373 -20.59 12.14 3.78
CA ILE A 373 -20.26 12.07 2.34
C ILE A 373 -20.37 10.65 1.79
N SER A 374 -19.34 9.81 1.96
CA SER A 374 -19.30 8.42 1.48
C SER A 374 -18.08 7.73 2.07
N VAL A 375 -18.29 6.51 2.58
CA VAL A 375 -17.23 5.67 3.15
C VAL A 375 -16.14 5.36 2.12
N ARG A 376 -16.47 5.38 0.82
CA ARG A 376 -15.54 5.12 -0.29
C ARG A 376 -14.54 6.25 -0.50
N VAL A 377 -14.85 7.47 -0.05
CA VAL A 377 -14.01 8.66 -0.21
C VAL A 377 -13.00 8.79 0.94
N VAL A 378 -13.31 8.27 2.13
CA VAL A 378 -12.47 8.40 3.34
C VAL A 378 -11.04 7.90 3.15
N PRO A 379 -10.79 6.70 2.57
CA PRO A 379 -9.43 6.23 2.32
C PRO A 379 -8.64 7.16 1.39
N MET A 380 -9.34 7.92 0.53
CA MET A 380 -8.71 8.87 -0.38
C MET A 380 -8.22 10.13 0.35
N LEU A 381 -8.89 10.52 1.43
CA LEU A 381 -8.51 11.66 2.27
C LEU A 381 -7.19 11.37 3.00
N ALA A 382 -7.06 10.17 3.59
CA ALA A 382 -5.83 9.74 4.24
C ALA A 382 -4.62 9.63 3.28
N GLN A 383 -4.86 9.49 1.98
CA GLN A 383 -3.81 9.38 0.95
C GLN A 383 -3.38 10.75 0.37
N GLN A 384 -3.97 11.86 0.83
CA GLN A 384 -3.61 13.19 0.34
C GLN A 384 -2.15 13.54 0.70
N ARG A 385 -1.42 14.07 -0.28
CA ARG A 385 0.02 14.37 -0.13
C ARG A 385 0.26 15.44 0.93
N VAL A 386 -0.51 16.53 0.90
CA VAL A 386 -0.36 17.65 1.83
C VAL A 386 -0.46 17.15 3.27
N MET A 387 -1.49 16.38 3.61
CA MET A 387 -1.68 15.84 4.96
C MET A 387 -0.49 14.99 5.45
N ARG A 388 0.05 14.10 4.60
CA ARG A 388 1.21 13.27 4.96
C ARG A 388 2.49 14.07 5.13
N TRP A 389 2.72 15.05 4.25
CA TRP A 389 3.86 15.95 4.34
C TRP A 389 3.76 16.83 5.57
N SER A 390 2.58 17.38 5.88
CA SER A 390 2.32 18.21 7.05
C SER A 390 2.66 17.47 8.33
N ILE A 391 2.06 16.31 8.59
CA ILE A 391 2.36 15.52 9.81
C ILE A 391 3.86 15.21 9.90
N GLY A 392 4.46 14.77 8.79
CA GLY A 392 5.86 14.36 8.78
C GLY A 392 6.84 15.51 8.99
N MET A 393 6.63 16.64 8.33
CA MET A 393 7.46 17.84 8.49
C MET A 393 7.29 18.44 9.88
N PHE A 394 6.08 18.48 10.43
CA PHE A 394 5.85 19.08 11.74
C PHE A 394 6.51 18.28 12.85
N LEU A 395 6.39 16.96 12.79
CA LEU A 395 7.05 16.06 13.72
C LEU A 395 8.58 16.07 13.53
N ALA A 396 9.06 16.15 12.29
CA ALA A 396 10.49 16.25 11.99
C ALA A 396 11.11 17.56 12.51
N THR A 397 10.47 18.70 12.28
CA THR A 397 10.91 20.01 12.80
C THR A 397 10.89 20.02 14.33
N PHE A 398 9.85 19.45 14.96
CA PHE A 398 9.81 19.27 16.42
C PHE A 398 11.01 18.49 16.95
N VAL A 399 11.28 17.30 16.39
CA VAL A 399 12.38 16.45 16.83
C VAL A 399 13.74 17.11 16.57
N PHE A 400 13.90 17.75 15.40
CA PHE A 400 15.11 18.50 15.06
C PHE A 400 15.38 19.61 16.08
N SER A 401 14.42 20.49 16.32
CA SER A 401 14.55 21.58 17.27
C SER A 401 14.76 21.08 18.70
N LEU A 402 14.10 19.99 19.11
CA LEU A 402 14.31 19.43 20.45
C LEU A 402 15.75 18.90 20.64
N ILE A 403 16.32 18.23 19.64
CA ILE A 403 17.68 17.69 19.73
C ILE A 403 18.70 18.83 19.85
N ILE A 404 18.61 19.84 18.99
CA ILE A 404 19.54 20.99 19.03
C ILE A 404 19.37 21.79 20.34
N ALA A 405 18.14 21.89 20.88
CA ALA A 405 17.89 22.60 22.13
C ALA A 405 18.44 21.82 23.34
N LEU A 406 18.32 20.49 23.30
CA LEU A 406 18.88 19.61 24.34
C LEU A 406 20.40 19.66 24.33
N ASP A 407 21.02 19.64 23.15
CA ASP A 407 22.48 19.75 22.98
C ASP A 407 23.01 21.06 23.59
N LEU A 408 22.39 22.19 23.23
CA LEU A 408 22.73 23.51 23.76
C LEU A 408 22.52 23.64 25.28
N ALA A 409 21.56 22.88 25.84
CA ALA A 409 21.32 22.83 27.28
C ALA A 409 22.34 21.95 28.04
N LEU A 410 22.95 20.97 27.37
CA LEU A 410 23.94 20.08 27.95
C LEU A 410 25.37 20.64 27.85
N ASP A 411 25.67 21.46 26.84
CA ASP A 411 27.02 21.94 26.55
C ASP A 411 27.09 23.48 26.42
N SER A 412 26.73 24.18 27.50
CA SER A 412 26.45 25.62 27.52
C SER A 412 27.65 26.56 27.35
N GLU A 413 28.90 26.06 27.44
CA GLU A 413 30.10 26.91 27.43
C GLU A 413 30.80 27.02 26.07
N ASN A 414 30.57 26.11 25.11
CA ASN A 414 31.35 26.05 23.87
C ASN A 414 30.55 25.95 22.56
N SER A 415 29.22 25.80 22.62
CA SER A 415 28.41 25.53 21.43
C SER A 415 27.48 26.69 21.10
N SER A 416 27.78 27.44 20.03
CA SER A 416 26.83 28.36 19.39
C SER A 416 26.38 27.77 18.06
N PRO A 417 25.29 26.97 18.03
CA PRO A 417 24.90 26.21 16.85
C PRO A 417 24.19 27.11 15.81
N THR A 418 24.97 27.93 15.11
CA THR A 418 24.46 28.94 14.16
C THR A 418 23.80 28.30 12.94
N ILE A 419 24.41 27.27 12.34
CA ILE A 419 23.89 26.61 11.14
C ILE A 419 22.65 25.79 11.50
N SER A 420 22.69 25.08 12.64
CA SER A 420 21.54 24.31 13.12
C SER A 420 20.36 25.20 13.47
N THR A 421 20.60 26.36 14.08
CA THR A 421 19.54 27.33 14.37
C THR A 421 18.95 27.93 13.10
N ALA A 422 19.77 28.27 12.11
CA ALA A 422 19.30 28.76 10.81
C ALA A 422 18.44 27.71 10.08
N ILE A 423 18.86 26.44 10.10
CA ILE A 423 18.08 25.34 9.52
C ILE A 423 16.77 25.11 10.29
N ALA A 424 16.78 25.17 11.62
CA ALA A 424 15.56 25.07 12.42
C ALA A 424 14.56 26.17 12.05
N LEU A 425 15.02 27.41 11.86
CA LEU A 425 14.17 28.54 11.46
C LEU A 425 13.60 28.35 10.04
N LEU A 426 14.41 27.85 9.10
CA LEU A 426 13.95 27.51 7.75
C LEU A 426 12.90 26.39 7.76
N LEU A 427 13.10 25.35 8.58
CA LEU A 427 12.15 24.26 8.76
C LEU A 427 10.85 24.75 9.41
N ALA A 428 10.93 25.68 10.37
CA ALA A 428 9.77 26.32 10.98
C ALA A 428 8.98 27.15 9.94
N LEU A 429 9.65 27.93 9.09
CA LEU A 429 9.02 28.70 8.02
C LEU A 429 8.35 27.80 6.97
N ALA A 430 9.05 26.74 6.53
CA ALA A 430 8.48 25.74 5.63
C ALA A 430 7.26 25.06 6.27
N SER A 431 7.30 24.83 7.58
CA SER A 431 6.19 24.27 8.33
C SER A 431 4.98 25.22 8.38
N ALA A 432 5.20 26.53 8.56
CA ALA A 432 4.15 27.53 8.52
C ALA A 432 3.44 27.58 7.14
N ILE A 433 4.21 27.59 6.04
CA ILE A 433 3.64 27.53 4.67
C ILE A 433 2.82 26.26 4.47
N LEU A 434 3.35 25.13 4.94
CA LEU A 434 2.70 23.84 4.82
C LEU A 434 1.43 23.75 5.68
N PHE A 435 1.36 24.48 6.80
CA PHE A 435 0.15 24.62 7.62
C PHE A 435 -0.94 25.39 6.87
N ILE A 436 -0.61 26.51 6.22
CA ILE A 436 -1.56 27.25 5.37
C ILE A 436 -2.09 26.34 4.26
N ALA A 437 -1.21 25.59 3.59
CA ALA A 437 -1.59 24.63 2.57
C ALA A 437 -2.51 23.52 3.11
N LEU A 438 -2.27 23.06 4.35
CA LEU A 438 -3.11 22.08 5.02
C LEU A 438 -4.52 22.63 5.29
N VAL A 439 -4.63 23.83 5.85
CA VAL A 439 -5.93 24.47 6.13
C VAL A 439 -6.74 24.63 4.84
N ALA A 440 -6.11 25.15 3.78
CA ALA A 440 -6.75 25.25 2.48
C ALA A 440 -7.19 23.88 1.93
N LYS A 441 -6.38 22.84 2.16
CA LYS A 441 -6.69 21.49 1.71
C LYS A 441 -7.87 20.88 2.48
N VAL A 442 -7.89 21.00 3.80
CA VAL A 442 -8.99 20.53 4.65
C VAL A 442 -10.29 21.24 4.25
N GLY A 443 -10.28 22.57 4.10
CA GLY A 443 -11.44 23.32 3.63
C GLY A 443 -11.94 22.88 2.25
N SER A 444 -11.01 22.55 1.33
CA SER A 444 -11.39 22.03 0.00
C SER A 444 -12.05 20.66 0.05
N ILE A 445 -11.67 19.81 1.02
CA ILE A 445 -12.19 18.45 1.20
C ILE A 445 -13.59 18.47 1.80
N LEU A 446 -13.82 19.38 2.76
CA LEU A 446 -15.12 19.53 3.42
C LEU A 446 -16.19 20.14 2.49
N ASN A 447 -15.80 20.73 1.35
CA ASN A 447 -16.72 21.24 0.35
C ASN A 447 -17.25 20.11 -0.55
N SER A 448 -18.49 19.68 -0.30
CA SER A 448 -19.14 18.57 -1.02
C SER A 448 -19.22 18.80 -2.55
N SER A 449 -19.50 20.03 -3.01
CA SER A 449 -19.55 20.34 -4.45
C SER A 449 -18.19 20.20 -5.14
N ARG A 450 -17.09 20.62 -4.49
CA ARG A 450 -15.73 20.39 -5.02
C ARG A 450 -15.40 18.91 -5.08
N LEU A 451 -15.82 18.15 -4.07
CA LEU A 451 -15.61 16.71 -4.04
C LEU A 451 -16.41 16.01 -5.15
N LEU A 452 -17.70 16.33 -5.33
CA LEU A 452 -18.54 15.80 -6.39
C LEU A 452 -17.91 16.03 -7.77
N ARG A 453 -17.47 17.26 -8.06
CA ARG A 453 -16.73 17.59 -9.29
C ARG A 453 -15.47 16.74 -9.45
N TRP A 454 -14.73 16.54 -8.37
CA TRP A 454 -13.52 15.72 -8.40
C TRP A 454 -13.84 14.23 -8.68
N ILE A 455 -14.87 13.67 -8.06
CA ILE A 455 -15.34 12.29 -8.29
C ILE A 455 -15.79 12.14 -9.75
N ALA A 456 -16.59 13.07 -10.26
CA ALA A 456 -17.05 13.09 -11.64
C ALA A 456 -15.87 13.13 -12.62
N ALA A 457 -14.85 13.96 -12.38
CA ALA A 457 -13.64 14.01 -13.19
C ALA A 457 -12.85 12.68 -13.18
N GLN A 458 -12.79 11.99 -12.03
CA GLN A 458 -12.22 10.63 -11.97
C GLN A 458 -13.06 9.62 -12.75
N GLY A 459 -14.39 9.71 -12.65
CA GLY A 459 -15.35 8.90 -13.40
C GLY A 459 -15.15 9.05 -14.91
N ARG A 460 -15.11 10.29 -15.43
CA ARG A 460 -14.81 10.57 -16.85
C ARG A 460 -13.51 9.93 -17.28
N SER A 461 -12.47 10.12 -16.48
CA SER A 461 -11.14 9.55 -16.76
C SER A 461 -11.17 8.01 -16.73
N ALA A 462 -11.98 7.39 -15.86
CA ALA A 462 -12.17 5.95 -15.80
C ALA A 462 -12.96 5.43 -17.00
N THR A 463 -13.99 6.16 -17.45
CA THR A 463 -14.78 5.85 -18.65
C THR A 463 -13.91 5.80 -19.89
N ILE A 464 -13.11 6.85 -20.14
CA ILE A 464 -12.20 6.89 -21.30
C ILE A 464 -11.16 5.76 -21.26
N ARG A 465 -10.71 5.37 -20.07
CA ARG A 465 -9.74 4.25 -19.92
C ARG A 465 -10.36 2.87 -20.11
N ALA A 466 -11.60 2.70 -19.67
CA ALA A 466 -12.32 1.43 -19.73
C ALA A 466 -12.90 1.20 -21.14
N TYR A 467 -13.43 2.25 -21.75
CA TYR A 467 -14.10 2.22 -23.05
C TYR A 467 -13.50 3.30 -23.99
N PRO A 468 -12.27 3.11 -24.48
CA PRO A 468 -11.64 4.05 -25.40
C PRO A 468 -12.33 3.99 -26.77
N LEU A 469 -12.62 5.15 -27.38
CA LEU A 469 -13.05 5.20 -28.78
C LEU A 469 -11.86 5.08 -29.73
N TYR A 470 -12.11 4.79 -31.01
CA TYR A 470 -11.05 4.72 -32.02
C TYR A 470 -10.25 6.04 -32.11
N GLU A 471 -10.92 7.18 -31.96
CA GLU A 471 -10.30 8.51 -31.96
C GLU A 471 -9.42 8.77 -30.72
N ASP A 472 -9.64 8.04 -29.63
CA ASP A 472 -8.86 8.14 -28.39
C ASP A 472 -7.56 7.29 -28.46
N LEU A 473 -7.36 6.48 -29.52
CA LEU A 473 -6.20 5.61 -29.68
C LEU A 473 -5.02 6.35 -30.34
N PRO A 474 -3.76 6.04 -29.97
CA PRO A 474 -2.57 6.65 -30.59
C PRO A 474 -2.54 6.42 -32.11
N SER A 475 -2.16 7.46 -32.87
CA SER A 475 -2.02 7.42 -34.33
C SER A 475 -1.18 6.21 -34.79
N GLY A 476 -1.81 5.29 -35.52
CA GLY A 476 -1.20 4.02 -35.97
C GLY A 476 -1.86 2.75 -35.41
N ALA A 477 -2.91 2.86 -34.60
CA ALA A 477 -3.76 1.70 -34.28
C ALA A 477 -4.45 1.18 -35.55
N PRO A 478 -4.42 -0.14 -35.84
CA PRO A 478 -5.12 -0.68 -36.99
C PRO A 478 -6.62 -0.37 -36.88
N LYS A 479 -7.17 0.23 -37.93
CA LYS A 479 -8.61 0.48 -38.06
C LYS A 479 -9.33 -0.87 -37.96
N PRO A 480 -10.37 -1.03 -37.13
CA PRO A 480 -11.15 -2.26 -37.12
C PRO A 480 -11.65 -2.52 -38.55
N SER A 481 -11.31 -3.67 -39.12
CA SER A 481 -11.92 -4.16 -40.36
C SER A 481 -13.43 -4.26 -40.16
N GLN A 482 -14.21 -4.04 -41.22
CA GLN A 482 -15.68 -4.06 -41.21
C GLN A 482 -16.26 -5.17 -40.33
N PRO A 483 -17.41 -4.92 -39.65
CA PRO A 483 -18.04 -5.92 -38.81
C PRO A 483 -18.35 -7.16 -39.64
N LEU A 484 -17.64 -8.26 -39.35
CA LEU A 484 -18.04 -9.58 -39.80
C LEU A 484 -19.43 -9.87 -39.20
N PRO A 485 -20.35 -10.53 -39.93
CA PRO A 485 -21.68 -10.83 -39.42
C PRO A 485 -21.59 -11.50 -38.05
N LEU A 486 -22.43 -11.06 -37.10
CA LEU A 486 -22.56 -11.66 -35.78
C LEU A 486 -22.61 -13.20 -35.92
N PRO A 487 -21.65 -13.95 -35.37
CA PRO A 487 -21.85 -15.38 -35.20
C PRO A 487 -23.04 -15.53 -34.27
N GLN A 488 -24.10 -16.18 -34.73
CA GLN A 488 -25.21 -16.55 -33.86
C GLN A 488 -24.63 -17.20 -32.59
N PRO A 489 -25.22 -16.97 -31.40
CA PRO A 489 -24.86 -17.75 -30.24
C PRO A 489 -24.93 -19.20 -30.68
N ARG A 490 -23.80 -19.92 -30.63
CA ARG A 490 -23.88 -21.37 -30.71
C ARG A 490 -24.77 -21.74 -29.55
N GLU A 491 -26.04 -22.05 -29.85
CA GLU A 491 -26.85 -22.87 -28.96
C GLU A 491 -25.93 -23.97 -28.48
N SER A 492 -25.95 -24.17 -27.17
CA SER A 492 -25.22 -25.20 -26.46
C SER A 492 -25.63 -26.56 -27.01
N GLY A 493 -25.16 -26.90 -28.20
CA GLY A 493 -25.17 -28.23 -28.75
C GLY A 493 -24.13 -28.99 -27.96
N ASN A 494 -24.59 -29.65 -26.90
CA ASN A 494 -24.07 -30.87 -26.29
C ASN A 494 -22.63 -31.23 -26.67
N SER A 495 -21.66 -30.35 -26.38
CA SER A 495 -20.27 -30.76 -26.29
C SER A 495 -20.06 -31.16 -24.85
N GLU A 496 -20.37 -32.42 -24.58
CA GLU A 496 -19.98 -33.12 -23.36
C GLU A 496 -18.51 -32.80 -23.04
N SER A 497 -18.30 -32.30 -21.81
CA SER A 497 -17.13 -32.64 -21.00
C SER A 497 -15.75 -32.32 -21.58
N ALA A 498 -15.50 -31.08 -22.00
CA ALA A 498 -14.12 -30.55 -21.90
C ALA A 498 -13.90 -30.09 -20.45
N ASP A 499 -13.11 -30.83 -19.66
CA ASP A 499 -12.78 -30.51 -18.28
C ASP A 499 -12.41 -29.02 -18.13
N ALA A 500 -13.25 -28.25 -17.44
CA ALA A 500 -12.99 -26.84 -17.15
C ALA A 500 -12.12 -26.74 -15.89
N LEU A 501 -10.91 -26.19 -16.02
CA LEU A 501 -10.06 -25.93 -14.86
C LEU A 501 -10.50 -24.64 -14.18
N VAL A 502 -11.11 -24.77 -13.01
CA VAL A 502 -11.48 -23.62 -12.16
C VAL A 502 -10.32 -23.25 -11.23
N ILE A 503 -9.78 -22.05 -11.41
CA ILE A 503 -8.75 -21.49 -10.54
C ILE A 503 -9.42 -20.59 -9.51
N ARG A 504 -9.20 -20.90 -8.22
CA ARG A 504 -9.83 -20.23 -7.08
C ARG A 504 -8.84 -19.34 -6.32
N LEU A 505 -9.37 -18.36 -5.59
CA LEU A 505 -8.59 -17.51 -4.69
C LEU A 505 -8.17 -18.30 -3.43
N ARG A 506 -6.98 -18.92 -3.47
CA ARG A 506 -6.43 -19.68 -2.33
C ARG A 506 -5.70 -18.80 -1.32
N HIS A 507 -4.97 -17.80 -1.80
CA HIS A 507 -4.18 -16.91 -0.96
C HIS A 507 -4.87 -15.57 -0.79
N LEU A 508 -5.02 -15.17 0.47
CA LEU A 508 -5.56 -13.88 0.85
C LEU A 508 -4.55 -12.78 0.49
N SER A 509 -4.99 -11.81 -0.31
CA SER A 509 -4.20 -10.62 -0.56
C SER A 509 -4.21 -9.74 0.71
N PRO A 510 -3.04 -9.29 1.19
CA PRO A 510 -2.96 -8.38 2.33
C PRO A 510 -3.49 -6.97 2.00
N ASP A 511 -3.60 -6.64 0.71
CA ASP A 511 -4.05 -5.33 0.22
C ASP A 511 -5.59 -5.25 0.05
N GLY A 512 -6.34 -6.30 0.42
CA GLY A 512 -7.80 -6.39 0.34
C GLY A 512 -8.31 -7.45 -0.65
N ARG A 513 -9.65 -7.54 -0.81
CA ARG A 513 -10.32 -8.61 -1.60
C ARG A 513 -11.18 -8.12 -2.76
N ILE A 514 -11.24 -6.81 -2.99
CA ILE A 514 -11.99 -6.23 -4.10
C ILE A 514 -11.11 -6.23 -5.35
N LEU A 515 -11.61 -6.74 -6.48
CA LEU A 515 -10.87 -6.73 -7.74
C LEU A 515 -10.81 -5.30 -8.32
N LEU A 516 -9.62 -4.70 -8.37
CA LEU A 516 -9.43 -3.32 -8.85
C LEU A 516 -9.01 -3.23 -10.32
N ALA A 517 -8.29 -4.21 -10.86
CA ALA A 517 -7.84 -4.15 -12.25
C ALA A 517 -7.43 -5.51 -12.79
N ILE A 518 -7.57 -5.65 -14.11
CA ILE A 518 -7.23 -6.85 -14.88
C ILE A 518 -6.24 -6.47 -16.00
N ASP A 519 -5.11 -7.15 -16.10
CA ASP A 519 -4.15 -7.04 -17.21
C ASP A 519 -4.63 -7.85 -18.42
N LEU A 520 -5.66 -7.36 -19.11
CA LEU A 520 -6.28 -8.02 -20.27
C LEU A 520 -5.26 -8.37 -21.37
N ALA A 521 -4.35 -7.44 -21.69
CA ALA A 521 -3.33 -7.67 -22.71
C ALA A 521 -2.39 -8.83 -22.35
N ARG A 522 -2.04 -8.98 -21.07
CA ARG A 522 -1.24 -10.12 -20.61
C ARG A 522 -2.05 -11.40 -20.54
N LEU A 523 -3.29 -11.35 -20.07
CA LEU A 523 -4.19 -12.51 -20.09
C LEU A 523 -4.36 -13.04 -21.52
N GLN A 524 -4.53 -12.17 -22.51
CA GLN A 524 -4.78 -12.58 -23.90
C GLN A 524 -3.57 -13.29 -24.46
N ARG A 525 -2.37 -12.76 -24.18
CA ARG A 525 -1.10 -13.41 -24.54
C ARG A 525 -0.92 -14.77 -23.87
N LEU A 526 -1.37 -14.93 -22.63
CA LEU A 526 -1.29 -16.20 -21.91
C LEU A 526 -2.28 -17.21 -22.49
N ALA A 527 -3.52 -16.78 -22.74
CA ALA A 527 -4.56 -17.57 -23.38
C ALA A 527 -4.10 -18.07 -24.76
N SER A 528 -3.60 -17.18 -25.63
CA SER A 528 -3.07 -17.56 -26.95
C SER A 528 -1.81 -18.44 -26.87
N ARG A 529 -0.96 -18.25 -25.86
CA ARG A 529 0.26 -19.06 -25.70
C ARG A 529 -0.06 -20.48 -25.27
N TRP A 530 -1.08 -20.65 -24.46
CA TRP A 530 -1.52 -21.95 -23.94
C TRP A 530 -2.59 -22.61 -24.80
N ASP A 531 -3.09 -21.90 -25.82
CA ASP A 531 -4.20 -22.32 -26.67
C ASP A 531 -5.45 -22.67 -25.84
N VAL A 532 -5.78 -21.81 -24.88
CA VAL A 532 -6.94 -21.98 -23.97
C VAL A 532 -7.81 -20.72 -23.99
N SER A 533 -9.11 -20.90 -23.78
CA SER A 533 -10.01 -19.81 -23.41
C SER A 533 -9.99 -19.61 -21.90
N VAL A 534 -9.88 -18.36 -21.45
CA VAL A 534 -9.86 -17.97 -20.04
C VAL A 534 -11.05 -17.05 -19.77
N GLU A 535 -12.00 -17.51 -18.98
CA GLU A 535 -13.08 -16.69 -18.47
C GLU A 535 -12.69 -16.10 -17.11
N VAL A 536 -12.71 -14.78 -17.00
CA VAL A 536 -12.54 -14.06 -15.74
C VAL A 536 -13.91 -13.94 -15.10
N VAL A 537 -14.13 -14.71 -14.03
CA VAL A 537 -15.43 -14.80 -13.36
C VAL A 537 -15.81 -13.51 -12.64
N PRO A 538 -14.95 -12.92 -11.77
CA PRO A 538 -15.30 -11.70 -11.05
C PRO A 538 -15.23 -10.45 -11.92
N SER A 539 -16.18 -9.55 -11.72
CA SER A 539 -16.22 -8.21 -12.30
C SER A 539 -15.24 -7.25 -11.62
N ILE A 540 -14.78 -6.22 -12.34
CA ILE A 540 -14.03 -5.12 -11.71
C ILE A 540 -14.95 -4.42 -10.69
N GLY A 541 -14.44 -4.31 -9.46
CA GLY A 541 -15.14 -3.76 -8.31
C GLY A 541 -15.85 -4.77 -7.42
N GLU A 542 -15.86 -6.04 -7.81
CA GLU A 542 -16.50 -7.11 -7.05
C GLU A 542 -15.63 -7.56 -5.86
N PHE A 543 -16.29 -7.88 -4.75
CA PHE A 543 -15.65 -8.52 -3.61
C PHE A 543 -15.49 -10.01 -3.87
N VAL A 544 -14.25 -10.51 -3.83
CA VAL A 544 -13.96 -11.93 -4.07
C VAL A 544 -13.77 -12.65 -2.73
N ALA A 545 -14.70 -13.54 -2.41
CA ALA A 545 -14.63 -14.36 -1.20
C ALA A 545 -13.45 -15.36 -1.24
N GLN A 546 -13.08 -15.87 -0.06
CA GLN A 546 -12.06 -16.92 0.01
C GLN A 546 -12.55 -18.16 -0.76
N ASN A 547 -11.66 -18.77 -1.54
CA ASN A 547 -11.96 -19.91 -2.41
C ASN A 547 -13.00 -19.63 -3.53
N ALA A 548 -13.39 -18.37 -3.76
CA ALA A 548 -14.24 -18.03 -4.90
C ALA A 548 -13.51 -18.30 -6.23
N PRO A 549 -14.24 -18.69 -7.29
CA PRO A 549 -13.66 -18.86 -8.62
C PRO A 549 -13.16 -17.52 -9.16
N LEU A 550 -11.96 -17.52 -9.73
CA LEU A 550 -11.34 -16.35 -10.36
C LEU A 550 -11.25 -16.53 -11.87
N PHE A 551 -10.84 -17.72 -12.29
CA PHE A 551 -10.71 -18.05 -13.70
C PHE A 551 -11.37 -19.39 -13.96
N GLU A 552 -12.10 -19.48 -15.04
CA GLU A 552 -12.51 -20.74 -15.64
C GLU A 552 -11.73 -20.91 -16.94
N VAL A 553 -10.93 -21.97 -17.04
CA VAL A 553 -10.06 -22.21 -18.18
C VAL A 553 -10.52 -23.45 -18.93
N ARG A 554 -10.79 -23.28 -20.23
CA ARG A 554 -11.20 -24.37 -21.13
C ARG A 554 -10.24 -24.45 -22.31
N GLY A 555 -9.87 -25.66 -22.73
CA GLY A 555 -9.01 -25.87 -23.89
C GLY A 555 -8.38 -27.25 -23.94
N PRO A 556 -7.73 -27.61 -25.05
CA PRO A 556 -7.18 -28.94 -25.30
C PRO A 556 -6.02 -29.32 -24.37
N SER A 557 -5.33 -28.34 -23.77
CA SER A 557 -4.22 -28.58 -22.82
C SER A 557 -4.34 -27.65 -21.62
N LEU A 558 -4.73 -28.21 -20.45
CA LEU A 558 -4.84 -27.49 -19.17
C LEU A 558 -3.49 -27.25 -18.47
N LYS A 559 -2.37 -27.18 -19.21
CA LYS A 559 -1.03 -26.84 -18.68
C LYS A 559 -0.89 -25.34 -18.35
N VAL A 560 -1.80 -24.85 -17.52
CA VAL A 560 -1.94 -23.46 -17.11
C VAL A 560 -1.21 -23.25 -15.79
N ARG A 561 -0.60 -22.08 -15.59
CA ARG A 561 0.08 -21.73 -14.33
C ARG A 561 -0.79 -20.77 -13.52
N PRO A 562 -1.46 -21.21 -12.42
CA PRO A 562 -2.37 -20.37 -11.64
C PRO A 562 -1.75 -19.07 -11.14
N ASP A 563 -0.50 -19.11 -10.64
CA ASP A 563 0.20 -17.92 -10.15
C ASP A 563 0.42 -16.86 -11.23
N THR A 564 0.55 -17.30 -12.49
CA THR A 564 0.78 -16.38 -13.61
C THR A 564 -0.51 -15.64 -13.97
N LEU A 565 -1.65 -16.34 -13.96
CA LEU A 565 -2.98 -15.74 -14.12
C LEU A 565 -3.31 -14.81 -12.94
N MET A 566 -3.07 -15.26 -11.70
CA MET A 566 -3.24 -14.46 -10.49
C MET A 566 -2.45 -13.15 -10.55
N SER A 567 -1.23 -13.17 -11.08
CA SER A 567 -0.39 -11.97 -11.23
C SER A 567 -0.90 -10.94 -12.25
N CYS A 568 -1.99 -11.25 -12.96
CA CYS A 568 -2.69 -10.34 -13.87
C CYS A 568 -3.85 -9.61 -13.18
N LEU A 569 -4.20 -9.97 -11.94
CA LEU A 569 -5.21 -9.30 -11.13
C LEU A 569 -4.57 -8.38 -10.10
N ILE A 570 -5.25 -7.28 -9.76
CA ILE A 570 -4.92 -6.41 -8.63
C ILE A 570 -6.11 -6.39 -7.69
N PHE A 571 -5.87 -6.73 -6.43
CA PHE A 571 -6.87 -6.62 -5.36
C PHE A 571 -6.64 -5.38 -4.49
N GLY A 572 -7.70 -4.92 -3.85
CA GLY A 572 -7.72 -3.73 -3.00
C GLY A 572 -8.79 -3.79 -1.91
N ASP A 573 -8.74 -2.85 -0.96
CA ASP A 573 -9.71 -2.76 0.14
C ASP A 573 -11.03 -2.08 -0.25
N THR A 574 -11.00 -1.11 -1.17
CA THR A 574 -12.17 -0.32 -1.56
C THR A 574 -12.29 -0.15 -3.06
N HIS A 575 -13.53 -0.23 -3.56
CA HIS A 575 -13.85 0.10 -4.95
C HIS A 575 -13.91 1.64 -5.10
N SER A 576 -12.75 2.24 -5.36
CA SER A 576 -12.55 3.70 -5.48
C SER A 576 -13.06 4.25 -6.83
N PRO A 577 -13.56 5.50 -6.90
CA PRO A 577 -13.97 6.17 -8.15
C PRO A 577 -12.94 6.15 -9.29
N VAL A 578 -11.65 6.02 -8.96
CA VAL A 578 -10.56 5.99 -9.94
C VAL A 578 -10.52 4.66 -10.71
N VAL A 579 -11.13 3.61 -10.17
CA VAL A 579 -11.03 2.24 -10.67
C VAL A 579 -11.94 2.01 -11.87
N SER A 580 -13.22 2.34 -11.75
CA SER A 580 -14.23 2.07 -12.77
C SER A 580 -15.29 3.18 -12.84
N PRO A 581 -15.96 3.34 -13.99
CA PRO A 581 -17.12 4.23 -14.11
C PRO A 581 -18.21 3.91 -13.09
N GLY A 582 -18.45 2.62 -12.86
CA GLY A 582 -19.44 2.15 -11.89
C GLY A 582 -19.11 2.57 -10.45
N ALA A 583 -17.83 2.56 -10.05
CA ALA A 583 -17.41 3.07 -8.74
C ALA A 583 -17.66 4.57 -8.59
N ALA A 584 -17.43 5.34 -9.65
CA ALA A 584 -17.65 6.78 -9.64
C ALA A 584 -19.14 7.11 -9.55
N LEU A 585 -19.98 6.48 -10.38
CA LEU A 585 -21.44 6.59 -10.31
C LEU A 585 -21.95 6.20 -8.92
N GLN A 586 -21.56 5.02 -8.42
CA GLN A 586 -21.94 4.57 -7.07
C GLN A 586 -21.53 5.58 -6.00
N SER A 587 -20.34 6.17 -6.07
CA SER A 587 -19.90 7.15 -5.07
C SER A 587 -20.68 8.46 -5.14
N ILE A 588 -21.14 8.87 -6.33
CA ILE A 588 -22.03 10.03 -6.51
C ILE A 588 -23.43 9.72 -5.98
N VAL A 589 -23.94 8.51 -6.25
CA VAL A 589 -25.22 8.02 -5.72
C VAL A 589 -25.18 7.93 -4.20
N ASP A 590 -24.12 7.38 -3.59
CA ASP A 590 -23.96 7.34 -2.14
C ASP A 590 -24.06 8.74 -1.51
N ILE A 591 -23.53 9.78 -2.19
CA ILE A 591 -23.63 11.18 -1.75
C ILE A 591 -25.07 11.70 -1.90
N ALA A 592 -25.74 11.40 -3.02
CA ALA A 592 -27.13 11.78 -3.24
C ALA A 592 -28.08 11.13 -2.21
N LEU A 593 -27.92 9.83 -1.93
CA LEU A 593 -28.72 9.10 -0.96
C LEU A 593 -28.53 9.63 0.46
N LYS A 594 -27.30 9.99 0.85
CA LYS A 594 -27.05 10.67 2.13
C LYS A 594 -27.71 12.03 2.19
N ALA A 595 -27.60 12.83 1.12
CA ALA A 595 -28.26 14.12 1.03
C ALA A 595 -29.79 14.00 1.16
N LEU A 596 -30.39 12.97 0.55
CA LEU A 596 -31.82 12.66 0.63
C LEU A 596 -32.26 12.01 1.95
N SER A 597 -31.33 11.59 2.80
CA SER A 597 -31.68 10.93 4.06
C SER A 597 -32.47 11.87 4.99
N PRO A 598 -33.41 11.35 5.80
CA PRO A 598 -34.20 12.16 6.73
C PRO A 598 -33.37 13.00 7.71
N ALA A 599 -32.13 12.58 7.99
CA ALA A 599 -31.22 13.28 8.89
C ALA A 599 -30.55 14.51 8.27
N ILE A 600 -30.41 14.56 6.93
CA ILE A 600 -29.76 15.67 6.21
C ILE A 600 -30.78 16.51 5.44
N ASN A 601 -31.66 15.86 4.67
CA ASN A 601 -32.72 16.47 3.87
C ASN A 601 -32.27 17.66 2.99
N ASP A 602 -31.25 17.44 2.17
CA ASP A 602 -30.67 18.43 1.25
C ASP A 602 -30.90 18.02 -0.22
N PRO A 603 -32.07 18.36 -0.80
CA PRO A 603 -32.38 18.04 -2.19
C PRO A 603 -31.49 18.79 -3.19
N GLY A 604 -30.94 19.96 -2.83
CA GLY A 604 -30.03 20.73 -3.68
C GLY A 604 -28.71 19.99 -3.96
N ARG A 605 -28.15 19.31 -2.95
CA ARG A 605 -26.98 18.43 -3.14
C ARG A 605 -27.31 17.21 -3.99
N ALA A 606 -28.50 16.64 -3.87
CA ALA A 606 -28.94 15.53 -4.71
C ALA A 606 -29.08 15.95 -6.20
N VAL A 607 -29.61 17.15 -6.47
CA VAL A 607 -29.63 17.74 -7.82
C VAL A 607 -28.23 17.90 -8.40
N GLN A 608 -27.27 18.43 -7.62
CA GLN A 608 -25.88 18.54 -8.07
C GLN A 608 -25.23 17.18 -8.37
N ALA A 609 -25.60 16.14 -7.62
CA ALA A 609 -25.17 14.78 -7.90
C ALA A 609 -25.77 14.25 -9.21
N LEU A 610 -27.05 14.52 -9.48
CA LEU A 610 -27.73 14.19 -10.73
C LEU A 610 -27.09 14.89 -11.94
N ASP A 611 -26.68 16.15 -11.81
CA ASP A 611 -25.96 16.87 -12.88
C ASP A 611 -24.68 16.12 -13.31
N HIS A 612 -23.93 15.61 -12.34
CA HIS A 612 -22.72 14.82 -12.61
C HIS A 612 -23.02 13.41 -13.12
N ILE A 613 -24.14 12.82 -12.71
CA ILE A 613 -24.61 11.52 -13.22
C ILE A 613 -25.00 11.64 -14.69
N GLU A 614 -25.80 12.65 -15.06
CA GLU A 614 -26.19 12.93 -16.45
C GLU A 614 -24.96 13.04 -17.33
N ASP A 615 -24.01 13.88 -16.93
CA ASP A 615 -22.77 14.11 -17.65
C ASP A 615 -21.94 12.82 -17.88
N LEU A 616 -21.86 11.96 -16.85
CA LEU A 616 -21.17 10.67 -16.96
C LEU A 616 -21.92 9.69 -17.85
N LEU A 617 -23.25 9.63 -17.78
CA LEU A 617 -24.06 8.73 -18.59
C LEU A 617 -24.06 9.13 -20.07
N VAL A 618 -24.13 10.43 -20.38
CA VAL A 618 -23.97 10.96 -21.75
C VAL A 618 -22.61 10.58 -22.32
N LEU A 619 -21.54 10.66 -21.52
CA LEU A 619 -20.20 10.25 -21.96
C LEU A 619 -20.09 8.73 -22.19
N LEU A 620 -20.77 7.95 -21.36
CA LEU A 620 -20.68 6.49 -21.30
C LEU A 620 -21.51 5.79 -22.37
N ALA A 621 -22.69 6.32 -22.70
CA ALA A 621 -23.65 5.73 -23.64
C ALA A 621 -23.02 5.32 -24.99
N PRO A 622 -22.38 6.23 -25.78
CA PRO A 622 -21.80 5.87 -27.07
C PRO A 622 -20.61 4.93 -26.94
N ARG A 623 -19.89 4.99 -25.81
CA ARG A 623 -18.69 4.20 -25.55
C ARG A 623 -19.00 2.74 -25.22
N VAL A 624 -19.99 2.50 -24.37
CA VAL A 624 -20.47 1.15 -24.06
C VAL A 624 -21.09 0.50 -25.30
N ARG A 625 -21.83 1.28 -26.09
CA ARG A 625 -22.38 0.82 -27.38
C ARG A 625 -21.27 0.39 -28.35
N PHE A 626 -20.23 1.19 -28.48
CA PHE A 626 -19.08 0.87 -29.34
C PHE A 626 -18.31 -0.37 -28.87
N ASP A 627 -18.08 -0.53 -27.57
CA ASP A 627 -17.42 -1.72 -27.01
C ASP A 627 -18.24 -3.00 -27.24
N THR A 628 -19.57 -2.88 -27.15
CA THR A 628 -20.50 -3.98 -27.41
C THR A 628 -20.48 -4.39 -28.90
N SER A 629 -20.41 -3.43 -29.81
CA SER A 629 -20.40 -3.70 -31.27
C SER A 629 -19.03 -4.16 -31.81
N THR A 630 -17.95 -3.89 -31.09
CA THR A 630 -16.56 -4.22 -31.49
C THR A 630 -15.91 -5.34 -30.68
N SER A 631 -16.62 -5.91 -29.70
CA SER A 631 -16.17 -7.09 -28.97
C SER A 631 -16.15 -8.33 -29.87
N ASP A 632 -15.11 -8.43 -30.69
CA ASP A 632 -14.73 -9.66 -31.39
C ASP A 632 -14.46 -10.80 -30.39
N LEU A 633 -14.55 -12.04 -30.88
CA LEU A 633 -14.24 -13.28 -30.16
C LEU A 633 -12.79 -13.31 -29.65
N THR A 634 -12.53 -12.74 -28.48
CA THR A 634 -11.25 -12.96 -27.79
C THR A 634 -11.30 -14.29 -27.04
N LEU A 635 -10.13 -14.91 -26.86
CA LEU A 635 -9.98 -16.07 -25.94
C LEU A 635 -10.26 -15.70 -24.47
N ILE A 636 -10.54 -14.43 -24.17
CA ILE A 636 -10.93 -13.98 -22.83
C ILE A 636 -12.42 -13.69 -22.81
N ARG A 637 -13.12 -14.25 -21.82
CA ARG A 637 -14.48 -13.83 -21.47
C ARG A 637 -14.45 -13.19 -20.10
N GLY A 638 -15.35 -12.26 -19.84
CA GLY A 638 -15.49 -11.64 -18.54
C GLY A 638 -16.82 -10.91 -18.44
N GLN A 639 -17.33 -10.79 -17.23
CA GLN A 639 -18.59 -10.09 -16.99
C GLN A 639 -18.36 -8.58 -17.16
N GLN A 640 -18.87 -8.02 -18.26
CA GLN A 640 -18.90 -6.58 -18.49
C GLN A 640 -20.26 -6.02 -18.07
N ARG A 641 -20.27 -4.81 -17.51
CA ARG A 641 -21.52 -4.11 -17.21
C ARG A 641 -22.16 -3.64 -18.51
N THR A 642 -23.46 -3.90 -18.64
CA THR A 642 -24.29 -3.43 -19.74
C THR A 642 -24.67 -1.97 -19.57
N TRP A 643 -25.20 -1.36 -20.63
CA TRP A 643 -25.79 -0.02 -20.54
C TRP A 643 -26.89 0.06 -19.48
N THR A 644 -27.77 -0.95 -19.43
CA THR A 644 -28.83 -1.06 -18.43
C THR A 644 -28.29 -1.09 -17.00
N ASP A 645 -27.19 -1.81 -16.76
CA ASP A 645 -26.55 -1.85 -15.43
C ASP A 645 -26.05 -0.46 -14.99
N TYR A 646 -25.50 0.32 -15.92
CA TYR A 646 -25.02 1.67 -15.63
C TYR A 646 -26.16 2.65 -15.35
N VAL A 647 -27.24 2.58 -16.12
CA VAL A 647 -28.45 3.37 -15.86
C VAL A 647 -29.02 3.02 -14.49
N SER A 648 -29.14 1.72 -14.17
CA SER A 648 -29.66 1.23 -12.90
C SER A 648 -28.84 1.71 -11.71
N VAL A 649 -27.51 1.50 -11.75
CA VAL A 649 -26.59 1.97 -10.70
C VAL A 649 -26.68 3.48 -10.49
N ALA A 650 -26.93 4.24 -11.56
CA ALA A 650 -26.91 5.68 -11.51
C ALA A 650 -28.23 6.30 -11.01
N THR A 651 -29.38 5.68 -11.26
CA THR A 651 -30.69 6.34 -11.07
C THR A 651 -31.67 5.62 -10.16
N ASP A 652 -31.61 4.29 -10.06
CA ASP A 652 -32.70 3.52 -9.41
C ASP A 652 -32.81 3.81 -7.91
N GLU A 653 -31.69 3.85 -7.19
CA GLU A 653 -31.68 4.17 -5.77
C GLU A 653 -32.13 5.62 -5.51
N ILE A 654 -31.63 6.59 -6.29
CA ILE A 654 -32.03 8.00 -6.15
C ILE A 654 -33.53 8.15 -6.42
N ARG A 655 -34.05 7.45 -7.43
CA ARG A 655 -35.48 7.39 -7.70
C ARG A 655 -36.26 6.89 -6.48
N HIS A 656 -35.82 5.79 -5.89
CA HIS A 656 -36.50 5.19 -4.73
C HIS A 656 -36.50 6.10 -3.49
N PHE A 657 -35.43 6.86 -3.25
CA PHE A 657 -35.31 7.72 -2.07
C PHE A 657 -35.74 9.18 -2.27
N SER A 658 -36.14 9.58 -3.47
CA SER A 658 -36.53 10.99 -3.78
C SER A 658 -38.03 11.26 -3.70
N THR A 659 -38.80 10.34 -3.12
CA THR A 659 -40.27 10.35 -3.06
C THR A 659 -40.86 11.60 -2.44
N ASN A 660 -40.17 12.21 -1.48
CA ASN A 660 -40.64 13.40 -0.79
C ASN A 660 -40.04 14.70 -1.36
N SER A 661 -39.41 14.66 -2.53
CA SER A 661 -38.72 15.82 -3.12
C SER A 661 -39.12 16.06 -4.58
N ALA A 662 -40.04 17.00 -4.80
CA ALA A 662 -40.42 17.44 -6.15
C ALA A 662 -39.19 17.93 -6.93
N GLN A 663 -38.28 18.64 -6.27
CA GLN A 663 -37.06 19.15 -6.89
C GLN A 663 -36.23 18.04 -7.53
N VAL A 664 -35.99 16.95 -6.81
CA VAL A 664 -35.16 15.83 -7.29
C VAL A 664 -35.90 15.01 -8.34
N GLN A 665 -37.21 14.79 -8.15
CA GLN A 665 -38.08 14.13 -9.13
C GLN A 665 -38.07 14.84 -10.49
N ARG A 666 -38.24 16.17 -10.50
CA ARG A 666 -38.19 16.98 -11.73
C ARG A 666 -36.82 16.94 -12.40
N ARG A 667 -35.75 17.02 -11.61
CA ARG A 667 -34.39 16.94 -12.14
C ARG A 667 -34.10 15.58 -12.75
N LEU A 668 -34.50 14.50 -12.08
CA LEU A 668 -34.31 13.14 -12.57
C LEU A 668 -35.07 12.90 -13.88
N ARG A 669 -36.28 13.45 -14.04
CA ARG A 669 -37.00 13.48 -15.32
C ARG A 669 -36.20 14.19 -16.41
N ALA A 670 -35.61 15.35 -16.09
CA ALA A 670 -34.75 16.07 -17.03
C ALA A 670 -33.52 15.25 -17.44
N VAL A 671 -32.90 14.51 -16.51
CA VAL A 671 -31.79 13.58 -16.85
C VAL A 671 -32.24 12.55 -17.88
N PHE A 672 -33.40 11.91 -17.69
CA PHE A 672 -33.91 10.93 -18.65
C PHE A 672 -34.26 11.57 -20.00
N ALA A 673 -34.88 12.75 -20.01
CA ALA A 673 -35.16 13.49 -21.24
C ALA A 673 -33.88 13.80 -22.03
N THR A 674 -32.85 14.33 -21.37
CA THR A 674 -31.55 14.59 -21.99
C THR A 674 -30.87 13.32 -22.50
N LEU A 675 -30.96 12.21 -21.76
CA LEU A 675 -30.41 10.93 -22.21
C LEU A 675 -31.17 10.34 -23.40
N LEU A 676 -32.49 10.48 -23.47
CA LEU A 676 -33.30 10.04 -24.62
C LEU A 676 -32.98 10.85 -25.87
N GLU A 677 -32.72 12.15 -25.74
CA GLU A 677 -32.26 13.00 -26.84
C GLU A 677 -30.83 12.66 -27.30
N ALA A 678 -29.92 12.38 -26.35
CA ALA A 678 -28.51 12.15 -26.64
C ALA A 678 -28.19 10.73 -27.13
N CYS A 679 -28.98 9.72 -26.71
CA CYS A 679 -28.72 8.32 -27.00
C CYS A 679 -29.49 7.84 -28.25
N PRO A 680 -28.93 6.89 -29.03
CA PRO A 680 -29.65 6.28 -30.14
C PRO A 680 -30.80 5.35 -29.65
N PRO A 681 -31.78 5.02 -30.52
CA PRO A 681 -32.97 4.25 -30.13
C PRO A 681 -32.68 2.89 -29.49
N ASP A 682 -31.55 2.24 -29.83
CA ASP A 682 -31.16 0.96 -29.24
C ASP A 682 -30.84 1.03 -27.73
N GLN A 683 -30.56 2.23 -27.21
CA GLN A 683 -30.24 2.47 -25.79
C GLN A 683 -31.41 3.10 -25.00
N HIS A 684 -32.55 3.35 -25.65
CA HIS A 684 -33.76 3.94 -25.03
C HIS A 684 -34.52 3.02 -24.08
N PRO A 685 -34.66 1.69 -24.32
CA PRO A 685 -35.51 0.84 -23.49
C PRO A 685 -35.26 0.95 -21.97
N PRO A 686 -34.02 0.89 -21.45
CA PRO A 686 -33.80 1.03 -20.01
C PRO A 686 -34.14 2.43 -19.47
N LEU A 687 -34.09 3.48 -20.30
CA LEU A 687 -34.44 4.84 -19.87
C LEU A 687 -35.96 4.99 -19.75
N LEU A 688 -36.71 4.53 -20.76
CA LEU A 688 -38.17 4.58 -20.78
C LEU A 688 -38.77 3.79 -19.61
N GLU A 689 -38.25 2.61 -19.32
CA GLU A 689 -38.69 1.80 -18.18
C GLU A 689 -38.56 2.56 -16.83
N ARG A 690 -37.49 3.36 -16.67
CA ARG A 690 -37.31 4.18 -15.46
C ARG A 690 -38.22 5.41 -15.43
N VAL A 691 -38.53 6.00 -16.59
CA VAL A 691 -39.52 7.09 -16.69
C VAL A 691 -40.90 6.58 -16.29
N ASP A 692 -41.33 5.44 -16.85
CA ASP A 692 -42.61 4.80 -16.51
C ASP A 692 -42.67 4.45 -15.01
N ALA A 693 -41.59 3.93 -14.45
CA ALA A 693 -41.49 3.63 -13.02
C ALA A 693 -41.57 4.89 -12.15
N LEU A 694 -41.04 6.03 -12.62
CA LEU A 694 -41.07 7.32 -11.93
C LEU A 694 -42.48 7.93 -11.93
N ASP A 695 -43.21 7.78 -13.03
CA ASP A 695 -44.60 8.24 -13.14
C ASP A 695 -45.55 7.37 -12.31
N ALA A 696 -45.39 6.05 -12.38
CA ALA A 696 -46.13 5.11 -11.53
C ALA A 696 -45.86 5.36 -10.03
N GLN A 697 -44.66 5.81 -9.66
CA GLN A 697 -44.32 6.17 -8.29
C GLN A 697 -45.04 7.45 -7.83
N LEU A 698 -45.04 8.51 -8.64
CA LEU A 698 -45.78 9.74 -8.33
C LEU A 698 -47.27 9.46 -8.07
N THR A 699 -47.93 8.70 -8.95
CA THR A 699 -49.36 8.41 -8.80
C THR A 699 -49.70 7.63 -7.53
N ARG A 700 -48.76 6.81 -7.02
CA ARG A 700 -48.99 6.01 -5.79
C ARG A 700 -48.75 6.81 -4.52
N GLU A 701 -47.76 7.69 -4.50
CA GLU A 701 -47.25 8.29 -3.26
C GLU A 701 -47.73 9.73 -3.04
N TRP A 702 -48.07 10.47 -4.10
CA TRP A 702 -48.43 11.89 -4.01
C TRP A 702 -49.95 12.05 -4.13
N THR A 703 -50.57 12.70 -3.15
CA THR A 703 -52.04 12.89 -3.10
C THR A 703 -52.50 14.28 -3.54
N GLY A 704 -51.62 15.28 -3.50
CA GLY A 704 -51.92 16.66 -3.89
C GLY A 704 -51.92 16.85 -5.41
N ALA A 705 -53.01 17.40 -5.97
CA ALA A 705 -53.12 17.63 -7.41
C ALA A 705 -52.09 18.66 -7.95
N LEU A 706 -51.73 19.65 -7.14
CA LEU A 706 -50.69 20.62 -7.48
C LEU A 706 -49.31 19.95 -7.48
N ASP A 707 -49.01 19.20 -6.44
CA ASP A 707 -47.72 18.54 -6.23
C ASP A 707 -47.45 17.49 -7.32
N LEU A 708 -48.48 16.70 -7.68
CA LEU A 708 -48.45 15.78 -8.82
C LEU A 708 -48.12 16.50 -10.12
N ARG A 709 -48.79 17.62 -10.40
CA ARG A 709 -48.57 18.40 -11.63
C ARG A 709 -47.18 19.00 -11.68
N LEU A 710 -46.66 19.50 -10.56
CA LEU A 710 -45.34 20.12 -10.53
C LEU A 710 -44.22 19.07 -10.61
N ALA A 711 -44.38 17.92 -9.94
CA ALA A 711 -43.35 16.88 -9.92
C ALA A 711 -43.28 16.05 -11.21
N SER A 712 -44.36 15.97 -12.00
CA SER A 712 -44.41 15.24 -13.26
C SER A 712 -43.68 15.92 -14.42
N VAL A 713 -43.22 17.16 -14.23
CA VAL A 713 -42.53 17.95 -15.25
C VAL A 713 -41.02 17.79 -15.15
N ALA A 714 -40.34 17.62 -16.28
CA ALA A 714 -38.88 17.71 -16.35
C ALA A 714 -38.38 19.14 -16.15
N ASP A 715 -37.47 19.36 -15.20
CA ASP A 715 -36.80 20.65 -14.99
C ASP A 715 -35.28 20.44 -14.83
N PRO A 716 -34.45 20.98 -15.75
CA PRO A 716 -32.99 20.87 -15.67
C PRO A 716 -32.36 21.46 -14.39
N GLN A 717 -33.01 22.42 -13.72
CA GLN A 717 -32.53 23.00 -12.45
C GLN A 717 -33.21 22.38 -11.23
N GLY A 718 -34.35 21.72 -11.42
CA GLY A 718 -35.19 21.19 -10.34
C GLY A 718 -35.82 22.26 -9.44
N LEU A 719 -35.73 23.55 -9.75
CA LEU A 719 -36.30 24.64 -8.94
C LEU A 719 -37.80 24.81 -9.15
N GLY A 720 -38.30 24.47 -10.33
CA GLY A 720 -39.66 24.65 -10.75
C GLY A 720 -39.92 25.98 -11.43
N SER A 721 -40.98 26.01 -12.23
CA SER A 721 -41.58 27.23 -12.74
C SER A 721 -43.08 27.19 -12.50
N GLU A 722 -43.73 28.36 -12.42
CA GLU A 722 -45.19 28.48 -12.29
C GLU A 722 -45.94 27.73 -13.42
N ALA A 723 -45.40 27.76 -14.64
CA ALA A 723 -45.97 27.07 -15.80
C ALA A 723 -45.64 25.56 -15.87
N GLY A 724 -44.83 25.03 -14.94
CA GLY A 724 -44.31 23.66 -15.04
C GLY A 724 -43.64 23.37 -16.39
N ALA A 725 -42.72 24.22 -16.85
CA ALA A 725 -42.17 24.14 -18.21
C ALA A 725 -40.81 23.42 -18.29
N THR A 726 -40.66 22.71 -19.42
CA THR A 726 -39.60 21.78 -19.84
C THR A 726 -38.46 22.42 -20.65
N GLY A 727 -38.27 23.75 -20.60
CA GLY A 727 -37.26 24.42 -21.43
C GLY A 727 -36.86 25.80 -20.93
N ARG A 728 -35.70 26.29 -21.40
CA ARG A 728 -35.19 27.65 -21.15
C ARG A 728 -36.27 28.66 -21.58
N ILE A 729 -37.05 29.15 -20.61
CA ILE A 729 -38.34 29.83 -20.84
C ILE A 729 -38.18 31.08 -21.73
N HIS A 730 -36.99 31.68 -21.78
CA HIS A 730 -36.62 32.66 -22.81
C HIS A 730 -35.17 32.40 -23.23
N PRO A 731 -34.89 31.89 -24.45
CA PRO A 731 -33.52 31.93 -24.96
C PRO A 731 -33.10 33.40 -24.99
N LEU A 732 -31.95 33.70 -24.36
CA LEU A 732 -31.33 35.02 -24.47
C LEU A 732 -30.83 35.17 -25.92
N ILE A 733 -31.69 35.67 -26.80
CA ILE A 733 -31.34 35.97 -28.19
C ILE A 733 -30.63 37.33 -28.16
N ILE A 734 -29.31 37.32 -28.28
CA ILE A 734 -28.51 38.54 -28.42
C ILE A 734 -28.39 38.85 -29.92
N GLY A 735 -29.23 39.77 -30.43
CA GLY A 735 -29.26 40.22 -31.82
C GLY A 735 -30.53 41.04 -32.12
N SER A 736 -30.44 42.02 -33.01
CA SER A 736 -31.54 42.93 -33.35
C SER A 736 -32.70 42.19 -34.02
N SER A 737 -33.91 42.32 -33.47
CA SER A 737 -35.12 41.95 -34.20
C SER A 737 -35.31 42.93 -35.36
N GLU A 738 -35.04 42.52 -36.59
CA GLU A 738 -35.81 43.05 -37.70
C GLU A 738 -37.23 42.52 -37.53
N LEU A 739 -38.08 43.35 -36.93
CA LEU A 739 -39.53 43.16 -36.95
C LEU A 739 -39.98 43.18 -38.41
N PRO A 740 -40.81 42.22 -38.88
CA PRO A 740 -41.43 42.33 -40.19
C PRO A 740 -42.36 43.55 -40.20
N ASP A 741 -42.19 44.39 -41.21
CA ASP A 741 -42.93 45.62 -41.43
C ASP A 741 -44.42 45.32 -41.64
N GLU A 742 -45.25 45.58 -40.62
CA GLU A 742 -46.72 45.50 -40.68
C GLU A 742 -47.29 46.72 -41.44
N ARG A 743 -46.87 46.96 -42.69
CA ARG A 743 -47.51 47.90 -43.62
C ARG A 743 -47.31 47.50 -45.08
N SER A 744 -47.99 46.46 -45.56
CA SER A 744 -48.51 46.49 -46.94
C SER A 744 -49.65 45.49 -47.17
N SER A 745 -50.64 45.93 -47.96
CA SER A 745 -51.80 45.21 -48.50
C SER A 745 -53.01 45.01 -47.58
N GLY A 746 -53.87 46.02 -47.58
CA GLY A 746 -55.32 45.79 -47.55
C GLY A 746 -55.84 45.24 -48.89
N GLN A 747 -57.13 44.88 -48.89
CA GLN A 747 -57.96 44.23 -49.92
C GLN A 747 -57.88 42.69 -49.86
N THR A 748 -58.96 41.91 -49.68
CA THR A 748 -60.37 42.17 -50.02
C THR A 748 -61.27 41.22 -49.20
N GLU A 749 -62.34 41.75 -48.60
CA GLU A 749 -63.49 40.95 -48.15
C GLU A 749 -64.23 40.38 -49.38
N SER A 750 -64.57 39.09 -49.34
CA SER A 750 -65.78 38.59 -50.00
C SER A 750 -66.33 37.39 -49.24
N ARG A 751 -67.41 37.66 -48.53
CA ARG A 751 -68.24 36.70 -47.81
C ARG A 751 -69.34 36.27 -48.79
N SER A 752 -69.43 34.97 -49.10
CA SER A 752 -70.64 34.38 -49.69
C SER A 752 -71.06 33.17 -48.85
N GLN A 753 -72.13 33.37 -48.09
CA GLN A 753 -73.11 32.35 -47.69
C GLN A 753 -74.28 32.40 -48.71
N PRO A 754 -75.27 31.47 -48.74
CA PRO A 754 -75.60 30.45 -47.74
C PRO A 754 -75.95 29.04 -48.30
N THR A 755 -75.70 27.98 -47.53
CA THR A 755 -76.71 27.19 -46.78
C THR A 755 -76.01 26.06 -46.02
#